data_AF-A0A7V7D7U5-F1
#
_entry.id   AF-A0A7V7D7U5-F1
#
_cell.length_a   1.000
_cell.length_b   1.000
_cell.length_c   1.000
_cell.angle_alpha   90.00
_cell.angle_beta   90.00
_cell.angle_gamma   90.00
#
_symmetry.space_group_name_H-M   'P 1'
#
loop_
_entity.id
_entity.type
_entity.pdbx_description
1 polymer ?
#
loop_
_entity_poly.entity_id
_entity_poly.type
_entity_poly.pdbx_seq_one_letter_code
_entity_poly.pdbx_strand_id
1 'polypeptide(L)'
;MQATVKQILIALMKQRELRALFFFAALSVLSMQLVSFSAIRHFAGADNAFYVSPGGNDGASGSSGVKAFATLHRARDAIRELKKTTGLPEGGITVWIRGGEYYLEQGFELTSEDSGTAEAPIVYRAMPGERVRIIGGLEVSGRQKVRDQAILDRLAPAARGQVYQVDLRAQGIDDFGQLRSRGFGRGTSPAALELFFQDKPMNLARWPNDSFVKIAGFTEAKDDGHGRRLGELSGGFNYDGDRPNRWKDTNDIWVHGYWAYDWANSYEHIAHIDIKKRHIKTSPPYGNYGFRTGGRFYFLNVLEELDKPGEWYLDSKSGILYFWPPAPIEQGRSLVSILEEPMVHLNSTSYITIRGLAIECARGVGVRISGGSNNHVIDCTLCNLGNYGVTVNGGKDHSVVGCEIYQTGDGGISLRGGDRRTLTPANHFAYNNHIHHVARWSRCYVPAISMSGVGSRISNNLIHDHPHCAILFGGNDHLIELNEIHHVCLETGDVGAIYTGRDYTFRGNIIRHNFIHHTGGVGMGSMGIYMDDCVSGTQIYGNVLWKLHRAVFLGGGRDFKVENNIFIDCDPAVDIDGRGLSKSPVWHNMVYKTMKERLERMNWKQPPYSTRYPELADLQKYYARDDGLPPGNILVARNICVGEKWLTIRWGATKDMVTVRDNLVCQEASLSGEGAPHFVDAASGDFRLKDDSPAFELGFKRIPFEQIGLVKNTNKAEETVIGSTAKGPKDNSLYAGWASVDITPKKPVVVIGQLHKRIARTTVDPLTATVLALESRGRGANNEQAIMVSCDVIFIRKAIQQRIRDLVKQQIPDFDVRKLLLNATHTHTAPGFIDNTFKGLYDVSKDKGVMKASEYGDFFVERIAEAVVGAWQNRKPAGMSWALGHAVVGMNRRAHYFDGSSVMYGNTNAENFSNIEGSEDHAVEMLFFWGAEEKLTGIVINIACTSQETENLSEISADFWHDVREELRQRYSEDLFIFPQCAPSGDLSPHLLFRKKADEIMLKRRGISRRQEIARRIANAVDDVFPLARVDIKWQPSFRHKVVDLDLPENEPAILPFYETDSHKGIEFHVIRLGDIAIATNPFELYIDYGVRMKARSKAVLTLLVQLSCQNNGYLPTEKAVSGGGYSADKFVVGPKGGQILVNETVKTINELW
;
A
#
# COMPACT_ATOMS: atom_id res chain seq x y z
N MET A 1 -12.83 46.75 -75.28
CA MET A 1 -13.95 47.64 -74.91
C MET A 1 -15.15 47.16 -75.72
N GLN A 2 -16.21 46.56 -75.21
CA GLN A 2 -16.82 46.38 -73.91
C GLN A 2 -17.82 45.22 -74.14
N ALA A 3 -18.21 44.36 -73.21
CA ALA A 3 -17.84 44.05 -71.84
C ALA A 3 -18.71 42.80 -71.57
N THR A 4 -18.16 41.64 -71.23
CA THR A 4 -17.70 41.27 -69.89
C THR A 4 -18.70 41.76 -68.83
N VAL A 5 -19.57 40.85 -68.37
CA VAL A 5 -20.32 40.85 -67.08
C VAL A 5 -21.47 39.82 -67.10
N LYS A 6 -21.95 39.36 -68.27
CA LYS A 6 -23.20 38.55 -68.33
C LYS A 6 -23.08 37.02 -68.25
N GLN A 7 -21.87 36.44 -68.26
CA GLN A 7 -21.69 34.97 -68.20
C GLN A 7 -20.99 34.44 -66.94
N ILE A 8 -20.59 35.31 -66.00
CA ILE A 8 -19.90 34.90 -64.75
C ILE A 8 -20.75 35.19 -63.49
N LEU A 9 -21.91 35.85 -63.60
CA LEU A 9 -22.76 36.22 -62.45
C LEU A 9 -24.06 35.40 -62.27
N ILE A 10 -24.31 34.36 -63.07
CA ILE A 10 -25.53 33.54 -62.96
C ILE A 10 -25.26 32.09 -62.51
N ALA A 11 -24.02 31.60 -62.59
CA ALA A 11 -23.70 30.19 -62.30
C ALA A 11 -23.09 29.93 -60.90
N LEU A 12 -22.76 30.96 -60.13
CA LEU A 12 -22.19 30.82 -58.78
C LEU A 12 -22.79 31.85 -57.82
N MET A 13 -23.52 31.32 -56.84
CA MET A 13 -23.71 31.92 -55.51
C MET A 13 -24.74 33.05 -55.39
N LYS A 14 -25.99 32.63 -55.18
CA LYS A 14 -26.74 32.97 -53.95
C LYS A 14 -27.75 31.84 -53.69
N GLN A 15 -27.36 30.82 -52.93
CA GLN A 15 -27.51 30.77 -51.46
C GLN A 15 -28.95 30.94 -51.00
N ARG A 16 -29.53 29.84 -50.51
CA ARG A 16 -29.85 29.62 -49.08
C ARG A 16 -30.55 28.26 -48.98
N GLU A 17 -29.80 27.20 -48.73
CA GLU A 17 -29.53 26.65 -47.40
C GLU A 17 -30.65 25.72 -46.86
N LEU A 18 -30.18 24.58 -46.36
CA LEU A 18 -30.74 23.74 -45.31
C LEU A 18 -31.77 22.63 -45.65
N ARG A 19 -31.25 21.41 -45.46
CA ARG A 19 -31.81 20.27 -44.69
C ARG A 19 -32.68 19.24 -45.39
N ALA A 20 -32.31 17.98 -45.10
CA ALA A 20 -33.11 16.77 -45.19
C ALA A 20 -33.43 16.37 -46.64
N LEU A 21 -33.43 15.12 -47.07
CA LEU A 21 -33.73 13.83 -46.46
C LEU A 21 -33.42 12.86 -47.63
N PHE A 22 -32.78 11.71 -47.43
CA PHE A 22 -33.17 10.44 -48.11
C PHE A 22 -32.17 9.34 -47.75
N PHE A 23 -32.61 8.57 -46.76
CA PHE A 23 -32.06 7.34 -46.23
C PHE A 23 -33.22 6.30 -46.33
N PHE A 24 -32.89 5.01 -46.44
CA PHE A 24 -33.77 3.79 -46.50
C PHE A 24 -34.39 3.47 -47.88
N ALA A 25 -34.22 2.31 -48.54
CA ALA A 25 -34.27 0.85 -48.23
C ALA A 25 -35.26 0.24 -49.29
N ALA A 26 -35.23 -1.00 -49.80
CA ALA A 26 -34.86 -2.31 -49.27
C ALA A 26 -34.73 -3.41 -50.39
N LEU A 27 -34.02 -4.50 -50.06
CA LEU A 27 -34.24 -5.97 -50.28
C LEU A 27 -35.17 -6.47 -51.44
N SER A 28 -35.01 -7.63 -52.12
CA SER A 28 -34.14 -8.82 -52.04
C SER A 28 -34.60 -9.93 -53.04
N VAL A 29 -33.75 -10.97 -53.31
CA VAL A 29 -33.99 -12.42 -53.64
C VAL A 29 -33.20 -12.88 -54.89
N LEU A 30 -32.02 -13.53 -54.76
CA LEU A 30 -31.68 -14.99 -54.60
C LEU A 30 -31.22 -15.59 -55.97
N SER A 31 -30.23 -16.48 -56.17
CA SER A 31 -29.67 -17.58 -55.36
C SER A 31 -28.33 -18.16 -55.96
N MET A 32 -27.41 -18.62 -55.08
CA MET A 32 -26.57 -19.87 -55.10
C MET A 32 -25.84 -20.33 -56.40
N GLN A 33 -24.53 -20.66 -56.47
CA GLN A 33 -23.66 -21.52 -55.63
C GLN A 33 -22.14 -21.32 -55.93
N LEU A 34 -21.32 -21.33 -54.86
CA LEU A 34 -19.97 -21.92 -54.66
C LEU A 34 -18.92 -21.93 -55.80
N VAL A 35 -17.75 -21.29 -55.57
CA VAL A 35 -16.45 -21.95 -55.28
C VAL A 35 -15.48 -20.90 -54.69
N SER A 36 -14.85 -21.30 -53.59
CA SER A 36 -13.87 -20.61 -52.77
C SER A 36 -12.64 -20.09 -53.52
N PHE A 37 -12.27 -18.82 -53.30
CA PHE A 37 -10.88 -18.37 -53.16
C PHE A 37 -10.87 -17.04 -52.39
N SER A 38 -11.01 -17.15 -51.06
CA SER A 38 -10.54 -16.15 -50.13
C SER A 38 -9.02 -16.14 -50.21
N ALA A 39 -8.45 -15.10 -50.82
CA ALA A 39 -7.06 -14.74 -50.58
C ALA A 39 -6.97 -14.28 -49.12
N ILE A 40 -6.63 -15.24 -48.26
CA ILE A 40 -6.25 -15.09 -46.87
C ILE A 40 -5.22 -13.96 -46.79
N ARG A 41 -5.63 -12.78 -46.31
CA ARG A 41 -4.70 -11.89 -45.61
C ARG A 41 -4.26 -12.63 -44.37
N HIS A 42 -3.07 -13.23 -44.45
CA HIS A 42 -2.33 -13.71 -43.29
C HIS A 42 -2.05 -12.51 -42.37
N PHE A 43 -2.95 -12.23 -41.43
CA PHE A 43 -2.55 -11.76 -40.10
C PHE A 43 -2.23 -13.00 -39.28
N ALA A 44 -1.10 -13.62 -39.59
CA ALA A 44 -0.47 -14.58 -38.71
C ALA A 44 0.23 -13.76 -37.61
N GLY A 45 -0.23 -13.92 -36.36
CA GLY A 45 0.40 -13.54 -35.10
C GLY A 45 1.30 -12.30 -35.12
N ALA A 46 0.74 -11.14 -34.81
CA ALA A 46 1.52 -10.07 -34.23
C ALA A 46 1.11 -10.00 -32.76
N ASP A 47 2.00 -10.45 -31.87
CA ASP A 47 1.87 -10.19 -30.43
C ASP A 47 1.51 -8.71 -30.22
N ASN A 48 0.75 -8.39 -29.18
CA ASN A 48 0.39 -7.01 -28.80
C ASN A 48 1.66 -6.21 -28.40
N ALA A 49 2.50 -5.90 -29.38
CA ALA A 49 3.87 -5.54 -29.15
C ALA A 49 4.50 -4.76 -30.32
N PHE A 50 5.42 -3.87 -29.94
CA PHE A 50 6.39 -3.27 -30.84
C PHE A 50 7.80 -3.59 -30.38
N TYR A 51 8.76 -3.57 -31.30
CA TYR A 51 10.16 -3.86 -31.02
C TYR A 51 11.04 -2.66 -31.36
N VAL A 52 12.00 -2.37 -30.48
CA VAL A 52 13.01 -1.32 -30.66
C VAL A 52 14.41 -1.95 -30.54
N SER A 53 15.35 -1.62 -31.43
CA SER A 53 16.71 -2.17 -31.43
C SER A 53 17.75 -1.13 -31.88
N PRO A 54 19.01 -1.17 -31.42
CA PRO A 54 20.02 -0.18 -31.83
C PRO A 54 20.31 -0.20 -33.34
N GLY A 55 20.20 -1.38 -33.97
CA GLY A 55 20.32 -1.55 -35.43
C GLY A 55 18.99 -1.45 -36.19
N GLY A 56 17.93 -0.94 -35.53
CA GLY A 56 16.61 -0.82 -36.11
C GLY A 56 16.49 0.27 -37.16
N ASN A 57 15.29 0.44 -37.72
CA ASN A 57 14.99 1.48 -38.70
C ASN A 57 13.61 2.08 -38.40
N ASP A 58 13.53 3.40 -38.21
CA ASP A 58 12.26 4.07 -37.90
C ASP A 58 11.26 4.10 -39.08
N GLY A 59 11.71 3.76 -40.29
CA GLY A 59 10.86 3.46 -41.44
C GLY A 59 10.33 2.01 -41.47
N ALA A 60 10.75 1.13 -40.56
CA ALA A 60 10.23 -0.23 -40.45
C ALA A 60 8.85 -0.28 -39.78
N SER A 61 8.25 -1.46 -39.68
CA SER A 61 6.92 -1.66 -39.09
C SER A 61 6.91 -1.81 -37.57
N GLY A 62 8.06 -2.06 -36.93
CA GLY A 62 8.17 -2.36 -35.50
C GLY A 62 7.59 -3.73 -35.10
N SER A 63 7.14 -4.54 -36.06
CA SER A 63 6.30 -5.74 -35.80
C SER A 63 7.08 -6.98 -35.36
N SER A 64 8.41 -6.95 -35.40
CA SER A 64 9.28 -8.03 -34.94
C SER A 64 10.69 -7.50 -34.68
N GLY A 65 11.55 -8.29 -34.04
CA GLY A 65 12.95 -7.91 -33.81
C GLY A 65 13.75 -7.58 -35.07
N VAL A 66 13.44 -8.19 -36.22
CA VAL A 66 14.11 -7.92 -37.51
C VAL A 66 13.56 -6.66 -38.19
N LYS A 67 12.31 -6.28 -37.88
CA LYS A 67 11.67 -5.06 -38.38
C LYS A 67 11.51 -4.02 -37.26
N ALA A 68 12.42 -4.02 -36.29
CA ALA A 68 12.35 -3.17 -35.12
C ALA A 68 12.57 -1.69 -35.49
N PHE A 69 11.93 -0.80 -34.73
CA PHE A 69 12.24 0.63 -34.76
C PHE A 69 13.65 0.90 -34.23
N ALA A 70 14.25 2.00 -34.64
CA ALA A 70 15.51 2.48 -34.08
C ALA A 70 15.28 3.21 -32.74
N THR A 71 14.17 3.95 -32.61
CA THR A 71 13.94 4.87 -31.48
C THR A 71 12.69 4.56 -30.65
N LEU A 72 12.72 4.98 -29.38
CA LEU A 72 11.55 4.97 -28.49
C LEU A 72 10.46 5.92 -28.98
N HIS A 73 10.85 7.10 -29.51
CA HIS A 73 9.93 8.09 -30.07
C HIS A 73 9.10 7.51 -31.20
N ARG A 74 9.71 6.76 -32.12
CA ARG A 74 8.97 6.09 -33.20
C ARG A 74 7.98 5.05 -32.67
N ALA A 75 8.37 4.26 -31.65
CA ALA A 75 7.49 3.28 -31.02
C ALA A 75 6.26 3.95 -30.36
N ARG A 76 6.46 5.07 -29.64
CA ARG A 76 5.36 5.90 -29.12
C ARG A 76 4.43 6.37 -30.25
N ASP A 77 5.01 6.90 -31.32
CA ASP A 77 4.22 7.43 -32.43
C ASP A 77 3.42 6.32 -33.13
N ALA A 78 3.96 5.11 -33.22
CA ALA A 78 3.23 3.93 -33.73
C ALA A 78 2.06 3.54 -32.82
N ILE A 79 2.23 3.64 -31.49
CA ILE A 79 1.13 3.43 -30.55
C ILE A 79 0.04 4.51 -30.72
N ARG A 80 0.42 5.77 -30.90
CA ARG A 80 -0.54 6.87 -31.18
C ARG A 80 -1.31 6.64 -32.48
N GLU A 81 -0.61 6.20 -33.54
CA GLU A 81 -1.21 5.82 -34.82
C GLU A 81 -2.20 4.66 -34.65
N LEU A 82 -1.83 3.62 -33.89
CA LEU A 82 -2.70 2.48 -33.59
C LEU A 82 -3.95 2.91 -32.81
N LYS A 83 -3.78 3.76 -31.79
CA LYS A 83 -4.90 4.32 -31.01
C LYS A 83 -5.90 5.07 -31.88
N LYS A 84 -5.43 5.82 -32.88
CA LYS A 84 -6.26 6.59 -33.81
C LYS A 84 -6.99 5.71 -34.83
N THR A 85 -6.43 4.57 -35.20
CA THR A 85 -6.92 3.73 -36.29
C THR A 85 -7.77 2.56 -35.80
N THR A 86 -7.27 1.78 -34.84
CA THR A 86 -7.92 0.55 -34.36
C THR A 86 -8.20 0.56 -32.86
N GLY A 87 -7.66 1.52 -32.11
CA GLY A 87 -7.64 1.50 -30.64
C GLY A 87 -6.54 0.60 -30.08
N LEU A 88 -6.35 0.61 -28.75
CA LEU A 88 -5.43 -0.32 -28.09
C LEU A 88 -6.02 -1.74 -28.10
N PRO A 89 -5.20 -2.78 -28.34
CA PRO A 89 -5.66 -4.16 -28.26
C PRO A 89 -5.97 -4.57 -26.81
N GLU A 90 -6.75 -5.64 -26.65
CA GLU A 90 -7.03 -6.25 -25.35
C GLU A 90 -5.72 -6.67 -24.66
N GLY A 91 -5.56 -6.34 -23.38
CA GLY A 91 -4.32 -6.60 -22.64
C GLY A 91 -3.21 -5.55 -22.84
N GLY A 92 -3.41 -4.56 -23.72
CA GLY A 92 -2.49 -3.44 -23.87
C GLY A 92 -1.33 -3.71 -24.83
N ILE A 93 -0.30 -2.87 -24.80
CA ILE A 93 0.85 -2.97 -25.72
C ILE A 93 2.16 -3.05 -24.94
N THR A 94 3.03 -3.96 -25.35
CA THR A 94 4.41 -4.03 -24.86
C THR A 94 5.40 -3.56 -25.91
N VAL A 95 6.18 -2.53 -25.62
CA VAL A 95 7.36 -2.15 -26.39
C VAL A 95 8.57 -2.91 -25.85
N TRP A 96 9.01 -3.92 -26.59
CA TRP A 96 10.19 -4.73 -26.31
C TRP A 96 11.45 -4.05 -26.85
N ILE A 97 12.36 -3.70 -25.95
CA ILE A 97 13.60 -3.00 -26.29
C ILE A 97 14.75 -3.99 -26.20
N ARG A 98 15.46 -4.18 -27.32
CA ARG A 98 16.61 -5.09 -27.42
C ARG A 98 17.82 -4.50 -26.70
N GLY A 99 18.71 -5.37 -26.23
CA GLY A 99 19.94 -5.00 -25.56
C GLY A 99 20.84 -4.14 -26.44
N GLY A 100 21.47 -3.15 -25.80
CA GLY A 100 22.35 -2.20 -26.47
C GLY A 100 22.24 -0.79 -25.90
N GLU A 101 22.86 0.16 -26.61
CA GLU A 101 22.98 1.56 -26.21
C GLU A 101 22.08 2.44 -27.07
N TYR A 102 21.30 3.30 -26.41
CA TYR A 102 20.36 4.22 -27.02
C TYR A 102 20.68 5.62 -26.54
N TYR A 103 21.35 6.39 -27.38
CA TYR A 103 21.71 7.78 -27.12
C TYR A 103 20.50 8.68 -27.39
N LEU A 104 20.08 9.47 -26.40
CA LEU A 104 18.97 10.39 -26.52
C LEU A 104 19.48 11.79 -26.90
N GLU A 105 19.01 12.30 -28.05
CA GLU A 105 19.22 13.70 -28.44
C GLU A 105 18.29 14.66 -27.67
N GLN A 106 17.13 14.15 -27.24
CA GLN A 106 16.10 14.87 -26.47
C GLN A 106 15.37 13.92 -25.53
N GLY A 107 14.68 14.44 -24.50
CA GLY A 107 13.92 13.65 -23.55
C GLY A 107 12.81 12.81 -24.21
N PHE A 108 12.51 11.65 -23.62
CA PHE A 108 11.38 10.82 -24.04
C PHE A 108 10.11 11.24 -23.31
N GLU A 109 9.35 12.18 -23.90
CA GLU A 109 8.07 12.64 -23.36
C GLU A 109 6.90 11.76 -23.83
N LEU A 110 6.11 11.32 -22.85
CA LEU A 110 4.80 10.71 -22.98
C LEU A 110 3.77 11.65 -22.36
N THR A 111 2.73 12.00 -23.11
CA THR A 111 1.64 12.89 -22.68
C THR A 111 0.37 12.09 -22.41
N SER A 112 -0.72 12.76 -22.00
CA SER A 112 -2.01 12.10 -21.82
C SER A 112 -2.49 11.30 -23.04
N GLU A 113 -2.09 11.70 -24.27
CA GLU A 113 -2.37 10.96 -25.52
C GLU A 113 -1.75 9.54 -25.51
N ASP A 114 -0.69 9.33 -24.74
CA ASP A 114 0.03 8.06 -24.65
C ASP A 114 -0.54 7.12 -23.59
N SER A 115 -1.51 7.56 -22.79
CA SER A 115 -2.06 6.75 -21.69
C SER A 115 -2.64 5.41 -22.16
N GLY A 116 -2.40 4.35 -21.37
CA GLY A 116 -3.17 3.12 -21.43
C GLY A 116 -4.46 3.23 -20.62
N THR A 117 -5.11 2.10 -20.41
CA THR A 117 -6.15 1.94 -19.39
C THR A 117 -5.76 0.82 -18.44
N ALA A 118 -6.56 0.61 -17.38
CA ALA A 118 -6.37 -0.56 -16.53
C ALA A 118 -6.34 -1.81 -17.41
N GLU A 119 -7.31 -1.95 -18.33
CA GLU A 119 -7.54 -3.03 -19.30
C GLU A 119 -6.41 -3.19 -20.30
N ALA A 120 -5.95 -2.08 -20.86
CA ALA A 120 -4.97 -2.03 -21.92
C ALA A 120 -3.79 -1.12 -21.54
N PRO A 121 -2.90 -1.55 -20.64
CA PRO A 121 -1.73 -0.77 -20.22
C PRO A 121 -0.70 -0.68 -21.34
N ILE A 122 0.23 0.27 -21.23
CA ILE A 122 1.37 0.37 -22.15
C ILE A 122 2.66 0.17 -21.35
N VAL A 123 3.48 -0.76 -21.81
CA VAL A 123 4.71 -1.18 -21.11
C VAL A 123 5.91 -0.98 -22.02
N TYR A 124 6.85 -0.13 -21.62
CA TYR A 124 8.17 -0.04 -22.25
C TYR A 124 9.15 -0.86 -21.43
N ARG A 125 9.70 -1.93 -22.00
CA ARG A 125 10.56 -2.85 -21.24
C ARG A 125 11.73 -3.41 -22.02
N ALA A 126 12.81 -3.70 -21.30
CA ALA A 126 13.91 -4.50 -21.82
C ALA A 126 13.45 -5.92 -22.17
N MET A 127 14.07 -6.48 -23.21
CA MET A 127 13.96 -7.91 -23.50
C MET A 127 14.53 -8.74 -22.35
N PRO A 128 13.89 -9.88 -22.00
CA PRO A 128 14.35 -10.70 -20.89
C PRO A 128 15.80 -11.15 -21.09
N GLY A 129 16.64 -10.95 -20.08
CA GLY A 129 18.06 -11.31 -20.11
C GLY A 129 18.96 -10.35 -20.91
N GLU A 130 18.40 -9.32 -21.55
CA GLU A 130 19.17 -8.33 -22.31
C GLU A 130 19.34 -7.03 -21.50
N ARG A 131 20.52 -6.40 -21.58
CA ARG A 131 20.80 -5.12 -20.91
C ARG A 131 20.54 -3.96 -21.87
N VAL A 132 19.58 -3.11 -21.53
CA VAL A 132 19.22 -1.89 -22.29
C VAL A 132 19.74 -0.66 -21.58
N ARG A 133 20.52 0.18 -22.28
CA ARG A 133 21.10 1.42 -21.76
C ARG A 133 20.54 2.62 -22.51
N ILE A 134 19.81 3.48 -21.82
CA ILE A 134 19.30 4.76 -22.32
C ILE A 134 20.23 5.85 -21.79
N ILE A 135 20.97 6.48 -22.69
CA ILE A 135 22.14 7.33 -22.38
C ILE A 135 21.83 8.77 -22.77
N GLY A 136 21.90 9.68 -21.80
CA GLY A 136 21.68 11.13 -22.01
C GLY A 136 22.97 11.90 -22.28
N GLY A 137 24.05 11.21 -22.61
CA GLY A 137 25.39 11.77 -22.76
C GLY A 137 26.01 11.37 -24.09
N LEU A 138 27.29 11.66 -24.27
CA LEU A 138 28.06 11.30 -25.47
C LEU A 138 29.41 10.70 -25.09
N GLU A 139 29.86 9.72 -25.86
CA GLU A 139 31.23 9.23 -25.74
C GLU A 139 32.20 10.24 -26.37
N VAL A 140 33.25 10.58 -25.63
CA VAL A 140 34.30 11.47 -26.11
C VAL A 140 35.50 10.67 -26.61
N SER A 141 35.91 10.98 -27.83
CA SER A 141 37.04 10.38 -28.55
C SER A 141 38.22 11.36 -28.63
N GLY A 142 39.30 10.99 -29.33
CA GLY A 142 40.43 11.90 -29.57
C GLY A 142 41.28 12.24 -28.34
N ARG A 143 41.30 11.37 -27.33
CA ARG A 143 42.03 11.55 -26.06
C ARG A 143 43.53 11.60 -26.28
N GLN A 144 44.15 12.77 -26.12
CA GLN A 144 45.59 12.96 -26.29
C GLN A 144 46.25 13.43 -25.00
N LYS A 145 47.48 12.99 -24.73
CA LYS A 145 48.24 13.55 -23.60
C LYS A 145 48.48 15.04 -23.82
N VAL A 146 48.37 15.83 -22.77
CA VAL A 146 48.69 17.26 -22.80
C VAL A 146 50.17 17.43 -23.15
N ARG A 147 50.44 18.24 -24.18
CA ARG A 147 51.80 18.58 -24.64
C ARG A 147 52.08 20.09 -24.64
N ASP A 148 51.03 20.92 -24.51
CA ASP A 148 51.19 22.37 -24.42
C ASP A 148 51.94 22.73 -23.14
N GLN A 149 53.11 23.36 -23.28
CA GLN A 149 53.96 23.72 -22.14
C GLN A 149 53.27 24.72 -21.20
N ALA A 150 52.47 25.65 -21.73
CA ALA A 150 51.76 26.64 -20.91
C ALA A 150 50.71 25.98 -19.99
N ILE A 151 50.10 24.87 -20.45
CA ILE A 151 49.19 24.06 -19.63
C ILE A 151 49.97 23.17 -18.67
N LEU A 152 51.03 22.49 -19.13
CA LEU A 152 51.87 21.64 -18.27
C LEU A 152 52.50 22.41 -17.10
N ASP A 153 52.86 23.68 -17.31
CA ASP A 153 53.41 24.56 -16.28
C ASP A 153 52.39 24.91 -15.19
N ARG A 154 51.09 24.86 -15.50
CA ARG A 154 50.00 25.07 -14.51
C ARG A 154 49.74 23.81 -13.69
N LEU A 155 49.92 22.63 -14.27
CA LEU A 155 49.68 21.37 -13.58
C LEU A 155 50.73 21.10 -12.49
N ALA A 156 50.29 20.46 -11.41
CA ALA A 156 51.18 19.94 -10.39
C ALA A 156 52.21 18.97 -11.00
N PRO A 157 53.47 18.92 -10.49
CA PRO A 157 54.50 18.06 -11.06
C PRO A 157 54.09 16.60 -11.25
N ALA A 158 53.31 16.04 -10.32
CA ALA A 158 52.81 14.67 -10.38
C ALA A 158 51.80 14.40 -11.52
N ALA A 159 51.06 15.43 -11.95
CA ALA A 159 50.05 15.31 -13.02
C ALA A 159 50.65 15.48 -14.42
N ARG A 160 51.86 16.05 -14.53
CA ARG A 160 52.53 16.28 -15.82
C ARG A 160 52.79 14.94 -16.52
N GLY A 161 52.34 14.83 -17.78
CA GLY A 161 52.46 13.60 -18.57
C GLY A 161 51.42 12.51 -18.24
N GLN A 162 50.54 12.76 -17.26
CA GLN A 162 49.43 11.86 -16.90
C GLN A 162 48.07 12.39 -17.36
N VAL A 163 47.93 13.70 -17.52
CA VAL A 163 46.68 14.36 -17.95
C VAL A 163 46.47 14.21 -19.46
N TYR A 164 45.24 13.86 -19.83
CA TYR A 164 44.73 13.84 -21.19
C TYR A 164 43.85 15.06 -21.44
N GLN A 165 43.81 15.51 -22.70
CA GLN A 165 42.93 16.55 -23.19
C GLN A 165 42.06 16.05 -24.33
N VAL A 166 40.88 16.65 -24.46
CA VAL A 166 39.90 16.42 -25.51
C VAL A 166 39.28 17.75 -25.91
N ASP A 167 39.19 18.02 -27.22
CA ASP A 167 38.43 19.14 -27.76
C ASP A 167 36.96 18.70 -27.94
N LEU A 168 36.08 19.27 -27.11
CA LEU A 168 34.65 18.95 -27.12
C LEU A 168 33.92 19.62 -28.29
N ARG A 169 34.30 20.85 -28.65
CA ARG A 169 33.68 21.59 -29.76
C ARG A 169 33.99 20.95 -31.10
N ALA A 170 35.21 20.44 -31.26
CA ALA A 170 35.57 19.65 -32.44
C ALA A 170 34.72 18.37 -32.59
N GLN A 171 34.02 17.94 -31.53
CA GLN A 171 33.11 16.80 -31.51
C GLN A 171 31.63 17.20 -31.52
N GLY A 172 31.32 18.49 -31.79
CA GLY A 172 29.95 19.00 -31.84
C GLY A 172 29.31 19.23 -30.47
N ILE A 173 30.11 19.26 -29.40
CA ILE A 173 29.64 19.52 -28.04
C ILE A 173 29.98 20.97 -27.69
N ASP A 174 29.01 21.86 -27.86
CA ASP A 174 29.15 23.30 -27.60
C ASP A 174 28.39 23.78 -26.36
N ASP A 175 27.44 22.98 -25.84
CA ASP A 175 26.73 23.22 -24.59
C ASP A 175 27.30 22.37 -23.45
N PHE A 176 28.03 23.02 -22.54
CA PHE A 176 28.62 22.40 -21.36
C PHE A 176 27.72 22.50 -20.11
N GLY A 177 26.53 23.08 -20.23
CA GLY A 177 25.74 23.52 -19.09
C GLY A 177 26.44 24.61 -18.29
N GLN A 178 25.91 24.89 -17.11
CA GLN A 178 26.45 25.91 -16.22
C GLN A 178 26.56 25.37 -14.81
N LEU A 179 27.71 25.57 -14.17
CA LEU A 179 27.80 25.43 -12.73
C LEU A 179 26.89 26.47 -12.09
N ARG A 180 26.03 26.02 -11.19
CA ARG A 180 25.03 26.85 -10.50
C ARG A 180 25.18 26.65 -9.02
N SER A 181 24.81 27.69 -8.28
CA SER A 181 24.71 27.58 -6.84
C SER A 181 23.64 26.55 -6.46
N ARG A 182 24.02 25.60 -5.59
CA ARG A 182 23.25 24.41 -5.18
C ARG A 182 23.37 24.16 -3.67
N GLY A 183 22.49 23.36 -3.11
CA GLY A 183 22.48 23.01 -1.67
C GLY A 183 21.27 23.57 -0.92
N PHE A 184 21.44 23.78 0.39
CA PHE A 184 20.36 24.10 1.32
C PHE A 184 19.52 25.32 0.89
N GLY A 185 18.19 25.13 0.86
CA GLY A 185 17.22 26.16 0.54
C GLY A 185 17.18 26.58 -0.94
N ARG A 186 17.86 25.83 -1.82
CA ARG A 186 17.86 26.06 -3.27
C ARG A 186 17.06 24.95 -3.96
N GLY A 187 16.34 25.31 -5.04
CA GLY A 187 15.71 24.31 -5.89
C GLY A 187 16.75 23.48 -6.63
N THR A 188 16.41 22.23 -6.98
CA THR A 188 17.29 21.44 -7.85
C THR A 188 17.31 22.02 -9.27
N SER A 189 18.42 21.82 -9.96
CA SER A 189 18.62 22.27 -11.35
C SER A 189 19.34 21.17 -12.14
N PRO A 190 19.38 21.22 -13.48
CA PRO A 190 20.26 20.36 -14.26
C PRO A 190 21.74 20.63 -13.92
N ALA A 191 22.54 19.57 -13.85
CA ALA A 191 23.98 19.68 -13.60
C ALA A 191 24.67 20.42 -14.76
N ALA A 192 25.88 20.94 -14.50
CA ALA A 192 26.80 21.17 -15.61
C ALA A 192 27.19 19.83 -16.24
N LEU A 193 27.91 19.87 -17.36
CA LEU A 193 28.53 18.69 -17.94
C LEU A 193 29.37 17.97 -16.88
N GLU A 194 29.24 16.65 -16.83
CA GLU A 194 30.01 15.78 -15.94
C GLU A 194 30.78 14.77 -16.78
N LEU A 195 31.99 14.42 -16.34
CA LEU A 195 32.81 13.39 -16.97
C LEU A 195 32.68 12.06 -16.23
N PHE A 196 32.52 10.99 -16.99
CA PHE A 196 32.50 9.62 -16.50
C PHE A 196 33.58 8.80 -17.21
N PHE A 197 34.31 7.98 -16.46
CA PHE A 197 35.28 7.03 -17.00
C PHE A 197 34.89 5.62 -16.55
N GLN A 198 34.75 4.68 -17.49
CA GLN A 198 34.22 3.33 -17.20
C GLN A 198 32.89 3.36 -16.41
N ASP A 199 31.96 4.23 -16.83
CA ASP A 199 30.65 4.42 -16.20
C ASP A 199 30.69 4.87 -14.73
N LYS A 200 31.83 5.40 -14.26
CA LYS A 200 31.98 5.99 -12.92
C LYS A 200 32.20 7.50 -13.05
N PRO A 201 31.54 8.33 -12.23
CA PRO A 201 31.75 9.77 -12.26
C PRO A 201 33.18 10.10 -11.83
N MET A 202 33.80 11.04 -12.53
CA MET A 202 35.07 11.65 -12.16
C MET A 202 34.83 12.90 -11.31
N ASN A 203 35.76 13.20 -10.41
CA ASN A 203 35.66 14.37 -9.54
C ASN A 203 36.12 15.62 -10.27
N LEU A 204 35.36 16.72 -10.18
CA LEU A 204 35.87 18.00 -10.63
C LEU A 204 37.10 18.37 -9.78
N ALA A 205 38.16 18.83 -10.44
CA ALA A 205 39.42 19.22 -9.81
C ALA A 205 39.15 20.19 -8.66
N ARG A 206 39.61 19.83 -7.46
CA ARG A 206 39.27 20.50 -6.20
C ARG A 206 40.44 20.55 -5.26
N TRP A 207 40.45 21.52 -4.34
CA TRP A 207 41.40 21.54 -3.24
C TRP A 207 40.72 21.91 -1.91
N PRO A 208 40.98 21.15 -0.83
CA PRO A 208 41.77 19.92 -0.78
C PRO A 208 41.04 18.72 -1.40
N ASN A 209 41.79 17.72 -1.87
CA ASN A 209 41.26 16.56 -2.58
C ASN A 209 40.25 15.73 -1.78
N ASP A 210 40.54 15.47 -0.50
CA ASP A 210 39.76 14.54 0.33
C ASP A 210 39.43 15.13 1.72
N SER A 211 39.59 16.44 1.90
CA SER A 211 39.33 17.14 3.16
C SER A 211 38.79 18.55 2.94
N PHE A 212 38.64 19.33 4.01
CA PHE A 212 38.13 20.69 3.99
C PHE A 212 39.16 21.67 4.56
N VAL A 213 39.21 22.87 3.99
CA VAL A 213 39.83 24.07 4.60
C VAL A 213 38.85 24.66 5.62
N LYS A 214 39.38 25.43 6.56
CA LYS A 214 38.60 26.14 7.57
C LYS A 214 38.54 27.63 7.27
N ILE A 215 37.40 28.25 7.55
CA ILE A 215 37.24 29.70 7.56
C ILE A 215 38.06 30.27 8.72
N ALA A 216 39.03 31.13 8.42
CA ALA A 216 39.92 31.74 9.41
C ALA A 216 39.25 32.92 10.14
N GLY A 217 38.36 33.64 9.46
CA GLY A 217 37.66 34.81 10.01
C GLY A 217 36.83 35.56 8.98
N PHE A 218 36.34 36.72 9.37
CA PHE A 218 35.57 37.65 8.52
C PHE A 218 35.66 39.07 9.12
N THR A 219 35.34 40.09 8.34
CA THR A 219 35.55 41.50 8.72
C THR A 219 34.36 42.12 9.46
N GLU A 220 33.14 41.76 9.09
CA GLU A 220 31.90 42.30 9.66
C GLU A 220 31.02 41.15 10.13
N ALA A 221 30.43 41.28 11.31
CA ALA A 221 29.61 40.23 11.91
C ALA A 221 28.23 40.76 12.32
N LYS A 222 27.20 39.97 11.99
CA LYS A 222 25.81 40.21 12.35
C LYS A 222 25.30 39.12 13.28
N ASP A 223 24.37 39.48 14.17
CA ASP A 223 23.67 38.50 14.99
C ASP A 223 22.82 37.58 14.10
N ASP A 224 22.85 36.27 14.36
CA ASP A 224 22.15 35.26 13.57
C ASP A 224 20.79 34.85 14.14
N GLY A 225 20.33 35.51 15.20
CA GLY A 225 19.10 35.18 15.93
C GLY A 225 19.23 33.98 16.87
N HIS A 226 20.30 33.19 16.77
CA HIS A 226 20.62 32.08 17.66
C HIS A 226 21.62 32.49 18.77
N GLY A 227 21.85 33.79 18.94
CA GLY A 227 22.80 34.34 19.90
C GLY A 227 24.26 34.19 19.47
N ARG A 228 24.52 33.94 18.18
CA ARG A 228 25.88 33.89 17.61
C ARG A 228 26.08 35.06 16.66
N ARG A 229 27.35 35.46 16.51
CA ARG A 229 27.76 36.45 15.52
C ARG A 229 28.36 35.74 14.31
N LEU A 230 27.72 35.89 13.16
CA LEU A 230 28.15 35.31 11.89
C LEU A 230 28.65 36.40 10.94
N GLY A 231 29.67 36.08 10.15
CA GLY A 231 30.19 36.94 9.10
C GLY A 231 29.14 37.22 8.02
N GLU A 232 29.04 38.47 7.57
CA GLU A 232 28.10 38.83 6.52
C GLU A 232 28.46 38.20 5.17
N LEU A 233 27.46 37.67 4.46
CA LEU A 233 27.65 36.96 3.19
C LEU A 233 28.29 37.83 2.10
N SER A 234 27.84 39.08 1.97
CA SER A 234 28.41 40.08 1.05
C SER A 234 29.80 40.56 1.48
N GLY A 235 30.12 40.43 2.76
CA GLY A 235 31.41 40.81 3.33
C GLY A 235 32.52 39.84 2.97
N GLY A 236 32.18 38.57 2.69
CA GLY A 236 33.15 37.51 2.41
C GLY A 236 33.82 36.96 3.67
N PHE A 237 34.81 36.09 3.48
CA PHE A 237 35.52 35.43 4.58
C PHE A 237 37.01 35.29 4.28
N ASN A 238 37.80 35.13 5.35
CA ASN A 238 39.22 34.85 5.28
C ASN A 238 39.50 33.35 5.30
N TYR A 239 40.55 32.92 4.60
CA TYR A 239 41.00 31.54 4.54
C TYR A 239 42.46 31.39 5.00
N ASP A 240 42.83 30.17 5.39
CA ASP A 240 44.19 29.82 5.79
C ASP A 240 44.99 29.20 4.63
N GLY A 241 46.31 29.36 4.70
CA GLY A 241 47.26 28.83 3.72
C GLY A 241 47.54 29.76 2.54
N ASP A 242 48.37 29.27 1.62
CA ASP A 242 48.89 30.01 0.47
C ASP A 242 48.61 29.30 -0.87
N ARG A 243 47.82 28.21 -0.85
CA ARG A 243 47.50 27.43 -2.06
C ARG A 243 47.01 28.32 -3.21
N PRO A 244 46.11 29.31 -3.02
CA PRO A 244 45.65 30.16 -4.12
C PRO A 244 46.74 30.97 -4.83
N ASN A 245 47.95 31.13 -4.26
CA ASN A 245 49.08 31.82 -4.91
C ASN A 245 49.48 31.18 -6.26
N ARG A 246 49.15 29.90 -6.47
CA ARG A 246 49.53 29.18 -7.70
C ARG A 246 48.52 29.35 -8.84
N TRP A 247 47.31 29.83 -8.57
CA TRP A 247 46.21 29.82 -9.55
C TRP A 247 46.31 31.00 -10.51
N LYS A 248 46.27 30.73 -11.82
CA LYS A 248 46.39 31.78 -12.85
C LYS A 248 45.05 32.34 -13.34
N ASP A 249 44.04 31.50 -13.53
CA ASP A 249 42.67 31.94 -13.89
C ASP A 249 41.74 31.73 -12.71
N THR A 250 41.32 32.82 -12.07
CA THR A 250 40.42 32.79 -10.91
C THR A 250 38.98 33.20 -11.26
N ASN A 251 38.64 33.33 -12.54
CA ASN A 251 37.37 33.93 -12.97
C ASN A 251 36.16 32.98 -12.91
N ASP A 252 36.38 31.66 -12.80
CA ASP A 252 35.31 30.64 -12.73
C ASP A 252 35.59 29.58 -11.66
N ILE A 253 36.16 30.02 -10.53
CA ILE A 253 36.41 29.17 -9.36
C ILE A 253 35.17 29.17 -8.48
N TRP A 254 34.80 28.00 -8.00
CA TRP A 254 33.69 27.82 -7.06
C TRP A 254 34.21 27.35 -5.70
N VAL A 255 33.42 27.61 -4.67
CA VAL A 255 33.61 27.03 -3.33
C VAL A 255 32.37 26.24 -2.94
N HIS A 256 32.57 25.10 -2.31
CA HIS A 256 31.51 24.35 -1.63
C HIS A 256 31.81 24.35 -0.14
N GLY A 257 30.83 24.76 0.68
CA GLY A 257 31.05 24.86 2.11
C GLY A 257 29.81 24.68 2.97
N TYR A 258 30.12 24.37 4.23
CA TYR A 258 29.23 24.38 5.39
C TYR A 258 29.57 25.65 6.19
N TRP A 259 28.89 26.75 5.82
CA TRP A 259 29.32 28.11 6.17
C TRP A 259 29.22 28.42 7.67
N ALA A 260 28.02 28.30 8.24
CA ALA A 260 27.77 28.45 9.67
C ALA A 260 27.37 27.16 10.36
N TYR A 261 26.66 26.29 9.65
CA TYR A 261 25.95 25.16 10.23
C TYR A 261 26.08 23.91 9.34
N ASP A 262 26.35 22.76 9.96
CA ASP A 262 26.63 21.51 9.22
C ASP A 262 25.38 20.87 8.58
N TRP A 263 24.16 21.35 8.88
CA TRP A 263 22.94 20.99 8.14
C TRP A 263 22.76 21.78 6.85
N ALA A 264 23.56 22.83 6.61
CA ALA A 264 23.35 23.75 5.49
C ALA A 264 24.63 23.91 4.64
N ASN A 265 24.73 23.10 3.60
CA ASN A 265 25.76 23.24 2.58
C ASN A 265 25.31 24.18 1.46
N SER A 266 26.24 24.86 0.79
CA SER A 266 25.98 25.39 -0.56
C SER A 266 27.24 25.60 -1.39
N TYR A 267 27.05 25.65 -2.71
CA TYR A 267 28.08 25.99 -3.68
C TYR A 267 27.96 27.47 -4.03
N GLU A 268 29.04 28.23 -3.95
CA GLU A 268 29.05 29.65 -4.28
C GLU A 268 30.15 29.94 -5.29
N HIS A 269 29.81 30.75 -6.30
CA HIS A 269 30.78 31.26 -7.25
C HIS A 269 31.65 32.31 -6.55
N ILE A 270 32.96 32.30 -6.80
CA ILE A 270 33.85 33.33 -6.26
C ILE A 270 33.78 34.57 -7.15
N ALA A 271 33.32 35.69 -6.59
CA ALA A 271 33.36 36.98 -7.27
C ALA A 271 34.79 37.55 -7.31
N HIS A 272 35.54 37.38 -6.23
CA HIS A 272 36.89 37.94 -6.09
C HIS A 272 37.71 37.21 -5.02
N ILE A 273 39.00 37.01 -5.29
CA ILE A 273 40.00 36.52 -4.32
C ILE A 273 41.08 37.60 -4.14
N ASP A 274 41.20 38.14 -2.93
CA ASP A 274 42.36 38.95 -2.53
C ASP A 274 43.38 38.00 -1.88
N ILE A 275 44.35 37.57 -2.69
CA ILE A 275 45.40 36.62 -2.27
C ILE A 275 46.27 37.21 -1.15
N LYS A 276 46.58 38.50 -1.20
CA LYS A 276 47.44 39.16 -0.19
C LYS A 276 46.75 39.23 1.17
N LYS A 277 45.44 39.50 1.19
CA LYS A 277 44.63 39.51 2.41
C LYS A 277 44.04 38.16 2.78
N ARG A 278 44.27 37.12 1.98
CA ARG A 278 43.65 35.79 2.06
C ARG A 278 42.15 35.89 2.28
N HIS A 279 41.48 36.64 1.42
CA HIS A 279 40.08 36.98 1.56
C HIS A 279 39.30 36.64 0.29
N ILE A 280 38.12 36.06 0.45
CA ILE A 280 37.23 35.63 -0.63
C ILE A 280 35.90 36.33 -0.50
N LYS A 281 35.41 36.87 -1.62
CA LYS A 281 34.01 37.30 -1.78
C LYS A 281 33.31 36.40 -2.77
N THR A 282 32.11 35.95 -2.42
CA THR A 282 31.26 35.15 -3.29
C THR A 282 30.30 36.04 -4.10
N SER A 283 29.81 35.53 -5.22
CA SER A 283 28.75 36.19 -6.02
C SER A 283 27.37 35.83 -5.46
N PRO A 284 26.35 36.70 -5.61
CA PRO A 284 24.96 36.30 -5.38
C PRO A 284 24.49 35.27 -6.41
N PRO A 285 23.46 34.45 -6.12
CA PRO A 285 22.71 34.42 -4.85
C PRO A 285 23.50 33.72 -3.74
N TYR A 286 23.71 34.41 -2.61
CA TYR A 286 24.41 33.89 -1.43
C TYR A 286 23.62 32.78 -0.72
N GLY A 287 24.32 31.96 0.07
CA GLY A 287 23.71 30.98 0.97
C GLY A 287 22.80 31.61 2.02
N ASN A 288 22.02 30.78 2.73
CA ASN A 288 21.04 31.27 3.71
C ASN A 288 21.63 31.74 5.05
N TYR A 289 22.84 31.29 5.37
CA TYR A 289 23.52 31.60 6.64
C TYR A 289 24.86 32.26 6.36
N GLY A 290 25.27 33.14 7.27
CA GLY A 290 26.58 33.80 7.23
C GLY A 290 27.76 32.84 7.44
N PHE A 291 28.96 33.41 7.57
CA PHE A 291 30.18 32.63 7.78
C PHE A 291 30.51 32.47 9.27
N ARG A 292 30.98 31.29 9.68
CA ARG A 292 31.48 31.05 11.03
C ARG A 292 32.96 30.68 10.98
N THR A 293 33.78 31.26 11.85
CA THR A 293 35.18 30.82 12.04
C THR A 293 35.22 29.33 12.35
N GLY A 294 36.09 28.58 11.67
CA GLY A 294 36.16 27.12 11.72
C GLY A 294 35.17 26.39 10.80
N GLY A 295 34.27 27.10 10.11
CA GLY A 295 33.39 26.54 9.08
C GLY A 295 34.20 25.87 7.96
N ARG A 296 33.65 24.80 7.37
CA ARG A 296 34.38 23.87 6.48
C ARG A 296 34.06 24.18 5.03
N PHE A 297 35.06 24.29 4.16
CA PHE A 297 34.84 24.49 2.73
C PHE A 297 36.01 23.93 1.88
N TYR A 298 35.80 23.81 0.57
CA TYR A 298 36.85 23.52 -0.41
C TYR A 298 36.60 24.29 -1.71
N PHE A 299 37.65 24.45 -2.50
CA PHE A 299 37.60 25.07 -3.83
C PHE A 299 37.43 24.00 -4.90
N LEU A 300 36.77 24.33 -6.00
CA LEU A 300 36.59 23.43 -7.13
C LEU A 300 36.60 24.21 -8.46
N ASN A 301 36.78 23.48 -9.55
CA ASN A 301 36.94 24.00 -10.91
C ASN A 301 38.26 24.74 -11.14
N VAL A 302 39.38 24.16 -10.67
CA VAL A 302 40.71 24.77 -10.78
C VAL A 302 41.66 23.82 -11.50
N LEU A 303 42.18 24.20 -12.68
CA LEU A 303 43.09 23.36 -13.46
C LEU A 303 44.36 22.99 -12.69
N GLU A 304 44.92 23.94 -11.94
CA GLU A 304 46.10 23.76 -11.10
C GLU A 304 45.90 22.72 -9.98
N GLU A 305 44.65 22.37 -9.66
CA GLU A 305 44.26 21.36 -8.67
C GLU A 305 43.79 20.05 -9.34
N LEU A 306 44.00 19.89 -10.65
CA LEU A 306 43.96 18.58 -11.31
C LEU A 306 45.27 17.84 -10.98
N ASP A 307 45.33 17.20 -9.81
CA ASP A 307 46.59 16.73 -9.24
C ASP A 307 46.59 15.26 -8.78
N LYS A 308 45.47 14.53 -8.92
CA LYS A 308 45.42 13.06 -8.75
C LYS A 308 44.59 12.32 -9.81
N PRO A 309 44.78 10.99 -9.97
CA PRO A 309 43.90 10.18 -10.82
C PRO A 309 42.43 10.28 -10.41
N GLY A 310 41.53 10.30 -11.39
CA GLY A 310 40.09 10.42 -11.17
C GLY A 310 39.55 11.85 -11.22
N GLU A 311 40.39 12.85 -11.45
CA GLU A 311 40.00 14.26 -11.51
C GLU A 311 39.91 14.81 -12.94
N TRP A 312 39.11 15.86 -13.12
CA TRP A 312 38.96 16.55 -14.40
C TRP A 312 38.69 18.05 -14.25
N TYR A 313 38.94 18.80 -15.31
CA TYR A 313 38.70 20.24 -15.44
C TYR A 313 38.25 20.56 -16.87
N LEU A 314 37.28 21.44 -17.03
CA LEU A 314 36.84 21.92 -18.34
C LEU A 314 37.13 23.42 -18.46
N ASP A 315 37.94 23.78 -19.45
CA ASP A 315 38.03 25.16 -19.89
C ASP A 315 36.83 25.46 -20.81
N SER A 316 35.77 26.01 -20.23
CA SER A 316 34.53 26.33 -20.94
C SER A 316 34.72 27.39 -22.04
N LYS A 317 35.76 28.22 -21.96
CA LYS A 317 36.04 29.26 -22.98
C LYS A 317 36.60 28.62 -24.25
N SER A 318 37.58 27.73 -24.12
CA SER A 318 38.18 27.04 -25.27
C SER A 318 37.40 25.78 -25.69
N GLY A 319 36.66 25.17 -24.77
CA GLY A 319 35.98 23.88 -24.98
C GLY A 319 36.89 22.67 -24.80
N ILE A 320 38.04 22.84 -24.14
CA ILE A 320 39.00 21.75 -23.90
C ILE A 320 38.74 21.13 -22.52
N LEU A 321 38.44 19.83 -22.53
CA LEU A 321 38.32 18.98 -21.35
C LEU A 321 39.68 18.37 -21.01
N TYR A 322 40.14 18.54 -19.78
CA TYR A 322 41.37 17.96 -19.23
C TYR A 322 41.02 16.95 -18.13
N PHE A 323 41.62 15.77 -18.13
CA PHE A 323 41.37 14.77 -17.08
C PHE A 323 42.54 13.82 -16.87
N TRP A 324 42.67 13.31 -15.64
CA TRP A 324 43.60 12.23 -15.30
C TRP A 324 42.79 10.93 -15.13
N PRO A 325 42.89 9.98 -16.08
CA PRO A 325 42.22 8.69 -15.97
C PRO A 325 42.59 7.93 -14.69
N PRO A 326 41.62 7.34 -13.96
CA PRO A 326 41.90 6.53 -12.77
C PRO A 326 42.49 5.15 -13.08
N ALA A 327 42.46 4.73 -14.36
CA ALA A 327 43.04 3.49 -14.88
C ALA A 327 43.60 3.76 -16.30
N PRO A 328 44.38 2.83 -16.91
CA PRO A 328 44.95 3.04 -18.25
C PRO A 328 43.90 3.48 -19.28
N ILE A 329 44.24 4.49 -20.11
CA ILE A 329 43.29 5.16 -21.02
C ILE A 329 42.66 4.20 -22.04
N GLU A 330 43.40 3.15 -22.41
CA GLU A 330 42.99 2.14 -23.38
C GLU A 330 41.94 1.17 -22.81
N GLN A 331 41.79 1.13 -21.48
CA GLN A 331 40.89 0.20 -20.79
C GLN A 331 39.50 0.77 -20.54
N GLY A 332 39.22 2.04 -20.89
CA GLY A 332 37.98 2.68 -20.51
C GLY A 332 37.44 3.70 -21.50
N ARG A 333 36.13 3.65 -21.70
CA ARG A 333 35.39 4.73 -22.36
C ARG A 333 35.30 5.97 -21.48
N SER A 334 35.15 7.11 -22.13
CA SER A 334 34.95 8.41 -21.50
C SER A 334 33.61 8.96 -21.98
N LEU A 335 32.66 9.17 -21.07
CA LEU A 335 31.34 9.74 -21.39
C LEU A 335 31.22 11.13 -20.76
N VAL A 336 30.54 12.04 -21.45
CA VAL A 336 30.13 13.32 -20.89
C VAL A 336 28.61 13.45 -20.88
N SER A 337 28.02 14.00 -19.81
CA SER A 337 26.57 14.21 -19.74
C SER A 337 26.12 15.42 -20.56
N ILE A 338 25.01 15.26 -21.31
CA ILE A 338 24.52 16.27 -22.26
C ILE A 338 23.04 16.63 -22.04
N LEU A 339 22.15 15.69 -21.75
CA LEU A 339 20.72 15.98 -21.71
C LEU A 339 20.30 16.60 -20.37
N GLU A 340 19.69 17.80 -20.39
CA GLU A 340 19.14 18.46 -19.19
C GLU A 340 17.67 18.14 -18.91
N GLU A 341 16.94 17.76 -19.96
CA GLU A 341 15.56 17.30 -19.87
C GLU A 341 15.45 15.99 -19.07
N PRO A 342 14.29 15.67 -18.49
CA PRO A 342 14.07 14.33 -17.96
C PRO A 342 14.28 13.29 -19.07
N MET A 343 15.07 12.24 -18.79
CA MET A 343 15.31 11.17 -19.76
C MET A 343 14.00 10.51 -20.19
N VAL A 344 13.08 10.31 -19.24
CA VAL A 344 11.68 9.93 -19.49
C VAL A 344 10.75 10.85 -18.73
N HIS A 345 9.76 11.43 -19.40
CA HIS A 345 8.73 12.26 -18.77
C HIS A 345 7.34 11.70 -19.04
N LEU A 346 6.67 11.23 -17.98
CA LEU A 346 5.27 10.83 -17.95
C LEU A 346 4.41 12.03 -17.53
N ASN A 347 3.92 12.78 -18.51
CA ASN A 347 3.17 14.02 -18.32
C ASN A 347 1.65 13.78 -18.44
N SER A 348 0.97 13.73 -17.30
CA SER A 348 -0.48 13.46 -17.19
C SER A 348 -0.89 12.13 -17.86
N THR A 349 -0.01 11.14 -17.84
CA THR A 349 -0.27 9.80 -18.41
C THR A 349 -0.96 8.90 -17.40
N SER A 350 -1.63 7.84 -17.87
CA SER A 350 -2.05 6.76 -16.99
C SER A 350 -1.72 5.38 -17.54
N TYR A 351 -1.50 4.41 -16.66
CA TYR A 351 -1.25 3.00 -17.00
C TYR A 351 -0.02 2.79 -17.89
N ILE A 352 1.05 3.55 -17.61
CA ILE A 352 2.36 3.41 -18.26
C ILE A 352 3.35 2.74 -17.32
N THR A 353 4.05 1.73 -17.82
CA THR A 353 5.16 1.08 -17.09
C THR A 353 6.47 1.26 -17.84
N ILE A 354 7.50 1.75 -17.16
CA ILE A 354 8.89 1.75 -17.60
C ILE A 354 9.62 0.65 -16.83
N ARG A 355 10.15 -0.37 -17.52
CA ARG A 355 10.67 -1.57 -16.86
C ARG A 355 12.03 -2.05 -17.35
N GLY A 356 12.93 -2.40 -16.42
CA GLY A 356 14.16 -3.11 -16.75
C GLY A 356 15.18 -2.30 -17.54
N LEU A 357 15.09 -0.96 -17.51
CA LEU A 357 15.97 -0.08 -18.28
C LEU A 357 17.08 0.49 -17.40
N ALA A 358 18.31 0.54 -17.91
CA ALA A 358 19.35 1.40 -17.34
C ALA A 358 19.21 2.80 -17.95
N ILE A 359 18.93 3.81 -17.13
CA ILE A 359 18.79 5.22 -17.51
C ILE A 359 19.96 6.00 -16.90
N GLU A 360 20.85 6.53 -17.73
CA GLU A 360 22.14 7.01 -17.23
C GLU A 360 22.77 8.18 -18.01
N CYS A 361 23.79 8.78 -17.38
CA CYS A 361 24.70 9.78 -17.96
C CYS A 361 23.98 11.04 -18.49
N ALA A 362 23.13 11.66 -17.67
CA ALA A 362 22.38 12.87 -18.04
C ALA A 362 22.60 14.00 -17.03
N ARG A 363 22.46 15.26 -17.47
CA ARG A 363 22.48 16.45 -16.58
C ARG A 363 21.19 16.55 -15.75
N GLY A 364 20.09 16.01 -16.26
CA GLY A 364 18.74 16.11 -15.70
C GLY A 364 18.31 14.97 -14.76
N VAL A 365 16.99 14.80 -14.67
CA VAL A 365 16.31 13.73 -13.92
C VAL A 365 16.23 12.47 -14.78
N GLY A 366 16.28 11.29 -14.15
CA GLY A 366 16.05 10.02 -14.85
C GLY A 366 14.60 9.90 -15.32
N VAL A 367 13.66 9.67 -14.40
CA VAL A 367 12.22 9.58 -14.73
C VAL A 367 11.43 10.64 -13.99
N ARG A 368 10.62 11.42 -14.71
CA ARG A 368 9.67 12.37 -14.14
C ARG A 368 8.24 11.92 -14.40
N ILE A 369 7.40 11.92 -13.38
CA ILE A 369 5.95 11.73 -13.46
C ILE A 369 5.28 13.01 -12.97
N SER A 370 4.43 13.61 -13.80
CA SER A 370 3.70 14.84 -13.50
C SER A 370 2.21 14.60 -13.67
N GLY A 371 1.48 14.37 -12.58
CA GLY A 371 0.05 14.05 -12.61
C GLY A 371 -0.25 12.67 -13.19
N GLY A 372 -1.53 12.45 -13.54
CA GLY A 372 -2.01 11.18 -14.07
C GLY A 372 -2.31 10.13 -13.00
N SER A 373 -2.36 8.85 -13.38
CA SER A 373 -2.59 7.77 -12.42
C SER A 373 -1.96 6.43 -12.83
N ASN A 374 -1.60 5.56 -11.88
CA ASN A 374 -1.14 4.19 -12.19
C ASN A 374 0.05 4.17 -13.18
N ASN A 375 1.10 4.92 -12.86
CA ASN A 375 2.34 4.91 -13.65
C ASN A 375 3.45 4.29 -12.80
N HIS A 376 4.27 3.44 -13.41
CA HIS A 376 5.19 2.58 -12.69
C HIS A 376 6.60 2.62 -13.28
N VAL A 377 7.60 2.73 -12.40
CA VAL A 377 9.02 2.54 -12.73
C VAL A 377 9.47 1.27 -12.01
N ILE A 378 9.82 0.23 -12.75
CA ILE A 378 9.99 -1.14 -12.20
C ILE A 378 11.33 -1.73 -12.64
N ASP A 379 12.09 -2.32 -11.72
CA ASP A 379 13.33 -3.05 -12.02
C ASP A 379 14.34 -2.22 -12.86
N CYS A 380 14.32 -0.90 -12.74
CA CYS A 380 15.19 0.00 -13.52
C CYS A 380 16.48 0.30 -12.75
N THR A 381 17.56 0.54 -13.49
CA THR A 381 18.79 1.11 -12.93
C THR A 381 18.87 2.59 -13.30
N LEU A 382 18.86 3.49 -12.33
CA LEU A 382 18.95 4.93 -12.56
C LEU A 382 20.25 5.45 -11.95
N CYS A 383 21.22 5.77 -12.79
CA CYS A 383 22.56 6.11 -12.31
C CYS A 383 23.26 7.19 -13.11
N ASN A 384 24.31 7.81 -12.55
CA ASN A 384 25.09 8.83 -13.26
C ASN A 384 24.23 10.00 -13.78
N LEU A 385 23.24 10.41 -12.98
CA LEU A 385 22.32 11.49 -13.28
C LEU A 385 22.76 12.76 -12.54
N GLY A 386 22.55 13.94 -13.12
CA GLY A 386 22.89 15.22 -12.50
C GLY A 386 21.87 15.72 -11.47
N ASN A 387 20.70 15.09 -11.40
CA ASN A 387 19.59 15.45 -10.51
C ASN A 387 19.03 14.19 -9.80
N TYR A 388 17.72 14.08 -9.62
CA TYR A 388 17.06 12.90 -9.03
C TYR A 388 17.00 11.68 -9.97
N GLY A 389 16.96 10.48 -9.40
CA GLY A 389 16.60 9.26 -10.12
C GLY A 389 15.16 9.31 -10.62
N VAL A 390 14.19 9.38 -9.71
CA VAL A 390 12.76 9.47 -10.02
C VAL A 390 12.08 10.62 -9.29
N THR A 391 11.26 11.41 -9.98
CA THR A 391 10.41 12.43 -9.35
C THR A 391 8.95 12.26 -9.74
N VAL A 392 8.05 12.21 -8.77
CA VAL A 392 6.58 12.15 -8.92
C VAL A 392 5.97 13.42 -8.33
N ASN A 393 5.19 14.15 -9.13
CA ASN A 393 4.53 15.39 -8.75
C ASN A 393 3.04 15.35 -9.12
N GLY A 394 2.18 15.18 -8.12
CA GLY A 394 0.73 15.05 -8.28
C GLY A 394 0.32 13.66 -8.80
N GLY A 395 -0.96 13.54 -9.18
CA GLY A 395 -1.53 12.29 -9.62
C GLY A 395 -1.87 11.35 -8.46
N LYS A 396 -2.15 10.08 -8.79
CA LYS A 396 -2.46 9.03 -7.81
C LYS A 396 -1.94 7.66 -8.22
N ASP A 397 -1.69 6.79 -7.24
CA ASP A 397 -1.36 5.38 -7.46
C ASP A 397 -0.09 5.16 -8.32
N HIS A 398 0.90 6.05 -8.24
CA HIS A 398 2.21 5.90 -8.89
C HIS A 398 3.18 5.08 -8.04
N SER A 399 4.07 4.31 -8.68
CA SER A 399 5.05 3.52 -7.94
C SER A 399 6.45 3.47 -8.53
N VAL A 400 7.42 3.29 -7.64
CA VAL A 400 8.83 3.02 -7.96
C VAL A 400 9.25 1.76 -7.23
N VAL A 401 9.55 0.70 -7.98
CA VAL A 401 9.68 -0.65 -7.43
C VAL A 401 10.91 -1.38 -7.96
N GLY A 402 11.66 -2.04 -7.06
CA GLY A 402 12.76 -2.92 -7.47
C GLY A 402 13.91 -2.18 -8.14
N CYS A 403 13.99 -0.86 -8.03
CA CYS A 403 14.97 -0.07 -8.75
C CYS A 403 16.30 0.02 -8.00
N GLU A 404 17.37 0.10 -8.77
CA GLU A 404 18.74 0.37 -8.34
C GLU A 404 19.06 1.83 -8.65
N ILE A 405 19.31 2.66 -7.64
CA ILE A 405 19.48 4.11 -7.82
C ILE A 405 20.77 4.59 -7.14
N TYR A 406 21.73 5.03 -7.94
CA TYR A 406 23.04 5.42 -7.41
C TYR A 406 23.77 6.47 -8.23
N GLN A 407 24.72 7.18 -7.61
CA GLN A 407 25.55 8.20 -8.28
C GLN A 407 24.71 9.32 -8.92
N THR A 408 23.58 9.67 -8.31
CA THR A 408 22.77 10.81 -8.71
C THR A 408 23.28 12.10 -8.07
N GLY A 409 23.15 13.21 -8.79
CA GLY A 409 23.65 14.51 -8.38
C GLY A 409 22.87 15.09 -7.21
N ASP A 410 21.57 14.84 -7.18
CA ASP A 410 20.69 15.22 -6.08
C ASP A 410 20.10 13.94 -5.44
N GLY A 411 18.79 13.85 -5.17
CA GLY A 411 18.23 12.72 -4.41
C GLY A 411 17.99 11.44 -5.23
N GLY A 412 17.37 10.44 -4.59
CA GLY A 412 16.99 9.19 -5.25
C GLY A 412 15.56 9.26 -5.83
N ILE A 413 14.56 9.19 -4.96
CA ILE A 413 13.14 9.20 -5.30
C ILE A 413 12.43 10.38 -4.62
N SER A 414 11.59 11.12 -5.34
CA SER A 414 10.68 12.11 -4.75
C SER A 414 9.23 11.75 -5.03
N LEU A 415 8.43 11.51 -3.99
CA LEU A 415 7.00 11.23 -4.07
C LEU A 415 6.18 12.40 -3.53
N ARG A 416 5.44 13.10 -4.39
CA ARG A 416 4.55 14.19 -3.95
C ARG A 416 3.17 14.02 -4.55
N GLY A 417 2.14 13.93 -3.70
CA GLY A 417 0.76 13.82 -4.16
C GLY A 417 -0.27 13.81 -3.03
N GLY A 418 -1.55 13.83 -3.41
CA GLY A 418 -2.66 13.93 -2.46
C GLY A 418 -2.99 15.38 -2.06
N ASP A 419 -4.13 15.57 -1.42
CA ASP A 419 -4.61 16.88 -0.98
C ASP A 419 -4.66 16.92 0.56
N ARG A 420 -3.77 17.73 1.13
CA ARG A 420 -3.67 17.90 2.57
C ARG A 420 -4.86 18.60 3.20
N ARG A 421 -5.61 19.44 2.49
CA ARG A 421 -6.77 20.15 3.06
C ARG A 421 -7.96 19.23 3.27
N THR A 422 -8.11 18.24 2.40
CA THR A 422 -9.19 17.24 2.42
C THR A 422 -8.73 15.89 2.95
N LEU A 423 -7.44 15.72 3.27
CA LEU A 423 -6.82 14.44 3.61
C LEU A 423 -7.04 13.36 2.54
N THR A 424 -7.14 13.76 1.28
CA THR A 424 -7.30 12.82 0.15
C THR A 424 -5.93 12.21 -0.17
N PRO A 425 -5.76 10.88 -0.08
CA PRO A 425 -4.47 10.24 -0.28
C PRO A 425 -4.06 10.19 -1.76
N ALA A 426 -2.75 10.17 -2.00
CA ALA A 426 -2.16 9.94 -3.32
C ALA A 426 -1.88 8.46 -3.60
N ASN A 427 -1.72 7.65 -2.55
CA ASN A 427 -1.33 6.23 -2.62
C ASN A 427 -0.05 5.98 -3.46
N HIS A 428 0.89 6.93 -3.46
CA HIS A 428 2.19 6.70 -4.10
C HIS A 428 3.04 5.77 -3.23
N PHE A 429 3.85 4.91 -3.85
CA PHE A 429 4.76 4.07 -3.07
C PHE A 429 6.13 3.83 -3.70
N ALA A 430 7.14 3.74 -2.82
CA ALA A 430 8.48 3.27 -3.14
C ALA A 430 8.72 1.95 -2.40
N TYR A 431 8.87 0.86 -3.16
CA TYR A 431 8.96 -0.50 -2.62
C TYR A 431 10.19 -1.25 -3.13
N ASN A 432 10.92 -1.89 -2.23
CA ASN A 432 11.99 -2.82 -2.61
C ASN A 432 13.10 -2.19 -3.47
N ASN A 433 13.43 -0.91 -3.26
CA ASN A 433 14.49 -0.23 -3.99
C ASN A 433 15.80 -0.27 -3.22
N HIS A 434 16.91 -0.34 -3.95
CA HIS A 434 18.25 -0.16 -3.43
C HIS A 434 18.76 1.21 -3.85
N ILE A 435 19.03 2.08 -2.88
CA ILE A 435 19.42 3.47 -3.13
C ILE A 435 20.69 3.79 -2.38
N HIS A 436 21.75 4.15 -3.10
CA HIS A 436 23.03 4.42 -2.48
C HIS A 436 23.90 5.43 -3.23
N HIS A 437 24.83 6.10 -2.54
CA HIS A 437 25.78 7.02 -3.17
C HIS A 437 25.09 8.12 -4.03
N VAL A 438 23.92 8.59 -3.59
CA VAL A 438 23.22 9.74 -4.19
C VAL A 438 23.69 11.04 -3.52
N ALA A 439 23.21 12.19 -3.97
CA ALA A 439 23.57 13.52 -3.46
C ALA A 439 25.05 13.90 -3.73
N ARG A 440 25.56 13.67 -4.95
CA ARG A 440 26.94 14.07 -5.34
C ARG A 440 27.14 15.58 -5.39
N TRP A 441 26.14 16.32 -5.86
CA TRP A 441 26.15 17.79 -5.91
C TRP A 441 25.54 18.39 -4.65
N SER A 442 24.21 18.41 -4.52
CA SER A 442 23.56 18.95 -3.32
C SER A 442 23.75 17.96 -2.17
N ARG A 443 24.44 18.34 -1.09
CA ARG A 443 24.72 17.41 0.03
C ARG A 443 23.62 17.37 1.07
N CYS A 444 22.89 18.46 1.29
CA CYS A 444 21.85 18.56 2.31
C CYS A 444 20.43 18.64 1.70
N TYR A 445 19.44 18.12 2.43
CA TYR A 445 18.00 18.16 2.10
C TYR A 445 17.59 17.63 0.70
N VAL A 446 18.41 16.78 0.11
CA VAL A 446 18.07 15.97 -1.08
C VAL A 446 18.17 14.47 -0.73
N PRO A 447 17.18 13.93 0.00
CA PRO A 447 17.29 12.58 0.57
C PRO A 447 17.33 11.50 -0.51
N ALA A 448 17.72 10.28 -0.10
CA ALA A 448 17.52 9.08 -0.89
C ALA A 448 16.04 8.90 -1.28
N ILE A 449 15.11 9.14 -0.35
CA ILE A 449 13.68 9.23 -0.66
C ILE A 449 13.04 10.45 0.05
N SER A 450 12.37 11.33 -0.70
CA SER A 450 11.47 12.35 -0.13
C SER A 450 10.01 11.98 -0.37
N MET A 451 9.16 12.19 0.62
CA MET A 451 7.70 12.08 0.43
C MET A 451 6.96 13.32 0.93
N SER A 452 5.88 13.72 0.25
CA SER A 452 4.99 14.75 0.78
C SER A 452 3.56 14.66 0.29
N GLY A 453 2.64 15.21 1.09
CA GLY A 453 1.22 15.26 0.79
C GLY A 453 0.41 14.33 1.69
N VAL A 454 -0.30 13.35 1.15
CA VAL A 454 -1.14 12.44 1.95
C VAL A 454 -1.05 10.99 1.48
N GLY A 455 -0.94 10.04 2.40
CA GLY A 455 -1.18 8.61 2.11
C GLY A 455 -0.14 7.94 1.21
N SER A 456 1.13 8.33 1.29
CA SER A 456 2.23 7.66 0.56
C SER A 456 2.96 6.63 1.43
N ARG A 457 3.55 5.60 0.82
CA ARG A 457 4.25 4.49 1.49
C ARG A 457 5.71 4.34 1.04
N ILE A 458 6.63 4.10 1.98
CA ILE A 458 8.01 3.68 1.70
C ILE A 458 8.25 2.38 2.46
N SER A 459 8.46 1.28 1.73
CA SER A 459 8.69 -0.01 2.37
C SER A 459 9.71 -0.93 1.72
N ASN A 460 10.39 -1.74 2.54
CA ASN A 460 11.35 -2.75 2.09
C ASN A 460 12.53 -2.20 1.27
N ASN A 461 12.89 -0.94 1.43
CA ASN A 461 14.02 -0.36 0.72
C ASN A 461 15.32 -0.59 1.51
N LEU A 462 16.44 -0.69 0.79
CA LEU A 462 17.79 -0.64 1.34
C LEU A 462 18.41 0.70 0.97
N ILE A 463 18.74 1.52 1.97
CA ILE A 463 19.29 2.86 1.77
C ILE A 463 20.62 3.00 2.50
N HIS A 464 21.68 3.33 1.78
CA HIS A 464 22.99 3.55 2.41
C HIS A 464 23.94 4.49 1.65
N ASP A 465 25.05 4.82 2.30
CA ASP A 465 26.09 5.72 1.76
C ASP A 465 25.53 7.08 1.31
N HIS A 466 24.89 7.77 2.26
CA HIS A 466 24.25 9.06 2.03
C HIS A 466 24.82 10.17 2.92
N PRO A 467 25.18 11.36 2.38
CA PRO A 467 25.79 12.43 3.18
C PRO A 467 24.84 13.04 4.23
N HIS A 468 23.53 12.92 4.03
CA HIS A 468 22.48 13.53 4.85
C HIS A 468 21.35 12.51 5.17
N CYS A 469 20.10 12.96 5.38
CA CYS A 469 18.98 12.09 5.72
C CYS A 469 18.64 11.07 4.62
N ALA A 470 18.20 9.87 5.01
CA ALA A 470 17.75 8.82 4.09
C ALA A 470 16.33 9.10 3.60
N ILE A 471 15.43 9.40 4.53
CA ILE A 471 14.02 9.69 4.26
C ILE A 471 13.65 11.06 4.85
N LEU A 472 13.15 11.97 4.01
CA LEU A 472 12.55 13.23 4.44
C LEU A 472 11.05 13.21 4.11
N PHE A 473 10.18 13.42 5.10
CA PHE A 473 8.74 13.40 4.87
C PHE A 473 8.03 14.66 5.38
N GLY A 474 6.92 15.01 4.73
CA GLY A 474 6.03 16.06 5.21
C GLY A 474 4.59 15.91 4.71
N GLY A 475 3.64 15.78 5.61
CA GLY A 475 2.26 15.47 5.22
C GLY A 475 1.55 14.60 6.23
N ASN A 476 0.52 13.92 5.74
CA ASN A 476 -0.45 13.20 6.56
C ASN A 476 -0.55 11.74 6.14
N ASP A 477 -0.86 10.87 7.11
CA ASP A 477 -1.20 9.46 6.87
C ASP A 477 -0.16 8.67 6.06
N HIS A 478 1.12 9.03 6.20
CA HIS A 478 2.22 8.32 5.56
C HIS A 478 2.61 7.06 6.32
N LEU A 479 3.11 6.05 5.59
CA LEU A 479 3.63 4.80 6.16
C LEU A 479 5.09 4.58 5.75
N ILE A 480 5.98 4.46 6.73
CA ILE A 480 7.40 4.13 6.53
C ILE A 480 7.70 2.85 7.31
N GLU A 481 7.92 1.74 6.60
CA GLU A 481 8.10 0.45 7.26
C GLU A 481 9.04 -0.53 6.58
N LEU A 482 9.61 -1.46 7.35
CA LEU A 482 10.42 -2.57 6.81
C LEU A 482 11.64 -2.13 6.01
N ASN A 483 12.10 -0.87 6.14
CA ASN A 483 13.30 -0.40 5.45
C ASN A 483 14.55 -0.71 6.28
N GLU A 484 15.64 -1.04 5.59
CA GLU A 484 16.98 -1.08 6.15
C GLU A 484 17.73 0.19 5.75
N ILE A 485 18.22 0.93 6.74
CA ILE A 485 18.88 2.21 6.55
C ILE A 485 20.19 2.21 7.31
N HIS A 486 21.31 2.36 6.62
CA HIS A 486 22.61 2.39 7.27
C HIS A 486 23.65 3.25 6.59
N HIS A 487 24.68 3.70 7.31
CA HIS A 487 25.74 4.54 6.73
C HIS A 487 25.17 5.79 6.02
N VAL A 488 24.23 6.45 6.70
CA VAL A 488 23.63 7.74 6.28
C VAL A 488 24.02 8.83 7.26
N CYS A 489 23.69 10.10 6.95
CA CYS A 489 24.14 11.26 7.74
C CYS A 489 25.67 11.37 7.81
N LEU A 490 26.39 10.95 6.77
CA LEU A 490 27.85 10.79 6.81
C LEU A 490 28.63 12.11 6.88
N GLU A 491 28.08 13.21 6.37
CA GLU A 491 28.81 14.48 6.25
C GLU A 491 28.15 15.65 6.99
N THR A 492 26.99 15.43 7.60
CA THR A 492 26.13 16.50 8.11
C THR A 492 25.76 16.29 9.57
N GLY A 493 25.35 17.37 10.24
CA GLY A 493 24.87 17.35 11.63
C GLY A 493 23.46 17.93 11.72
N ASP A 494 22.77 17.70 12.84
CA ASP A 494 21.38 18.11 13.03
C ASP A 494 20.45 17.50 11.96
N VAL A 495 20.51 16.17 11.86
CA VAL A 495 19.89 15.39 10.79
C VAL A 495 19.43 14.03 11.31
N GLY A 496 18.27 13.56 10.84
CA GLY A 496 17.78 12.21 11.09
C GLY A 496 17.93 11.28 9.89
N ALA A 497 18.14 9.98 10.10
CA ALA A 497 18.00 9.00 9.02
C ALA A 497 16.57 9.06 8.44
N ILE A 498 15.56 9.11 9.30
CA ILE A 498 14.18 9.52 8.97
C ILE A 498 13.91 10.88 9.61
N TYR A 499 13.56 11.88 8.81
CA TYR A 499 13.43 13.28 9.24
C TYR A 499 12.05 13.83 8.83
N THR A 500 11.33 14.46 9.77
CA THR A 500 10.33 15.51 9.46
C THR A 500 10.43 16.71 10.41
N GLY A 501 9.76 17.83 10.11
CA GLY A 501 9.74 18.97 11.02
C GLY A 501 8.75 20.10 10.69
N ARG A 502 8.49 20.93 11.71
CA ARG A 502 7.87 22.27 11.57
C ARG A 502 6.42 22.30 11.04
N ASP A 503 5.57 21.34 11.36
CA ASP A 503 4.12 21.45 11.09
C ASP A 503 3.29 20.61 12.08
N TYR A 504 2.41 21.25 12.88
CA TYR A 504 1.55 20.54 13.84
C TYR A 504 0.50 19.65 13.17
N THR A 505 0.24 19.89 11.88
CA THR A 505 -0.79 19.18 11.12
C THR A 505 -0.26 17.91 10.44
N PHE A 506 1.04 17.58 10.57
CA PHE A 506 1.63 16.34 10.02
C PHE A 506 1.28 15.09 10.86
N ARG A 507 0.00 14.72 10.85
CA ARG A 507 -0.57 13.68 11.72
C ARG A 507 -0.99 12.43 10.95
N GLY A 508 -1.17 11.34 11.70
CA GLY A 508 -1.54 10.03 11.14
C GLY A 508 -0.37 9.26 10.52
N ASN A 509 0.84 9.81 10.60
CA ASN A 509 2.04 9.18 10.08
C ASN A 509 2.50 8.03 10.98
N ILE A 510 2.98 6.95 10.38
CA ILE A 510 3.46 5.75 11.07
C ILE A 510 4.86 5.39 10.58
N ILE A 511 5.78 5.22 11.53
CA ILE A 511 7.14 4.71 11.31
C ILE A 511 7.28 3.40 12.09
N ARG A 512 7.34 2.26 11.41
CA ARG A 512 7.39 0.96 12.08
C ARG A 512 8.29 -0.08 11.45
N HIS A 513 8.81 -1.00 12.24
CA HIS A 513 9.54 -2.17 11.72
C HIS A 513 10.71 -1.81 10.79
N ASN A 514 11.36 -0.66 10.97
CA ASN A 514 12.57 -0.33 10.22
C ASN A 514 13.81 -0.78 11.02
N PHE A 515 14.89 -1.10 10.31
CA PHE A 515 16.21 -1.33 10.90
C PHE A 515 17.13 -0.18 10.51
N ILE A 516 17.52 0.65 11.49
CA ILE A 516 18.35 1.83 11.28
C ILE A 516 19.65 1.65 12.03
N HIS A 517 20.79 1.62 11.34
CA HIS A 517 22.06 1.36 12.01
C HIS A 517 23.26 2.09 11.43
N HIS A 518 24.29 2.32 12.26
CA HIS A 518 25.57 2.89 11.81
C HIS A 518 25.41 4.23 11.07
N THR A 519 24.73 5.19 11.72
CA THR A 519 24.67 6.56 11.18
C THR A 519 26.00 7.28 11.41
N GLY A 520 26.35 8.18 10.50
CA GLY A 520 27.45 9.12 10.70
C GLY A 520 27.04 10.25 11.65
N GLY A 521 27.57 11.46 11.40
CA GLY A 521 27.15 12.68 12.08
C GLY A 521 28.34 13.54 12.44
N VAL A 522 28.20 14.85 12.22
CA VAL A 522 29.18 15.86 12.65
C VAL A 522 28.52 16.88 13.58
N GLY A 523 29.32 17.62 14.35
CA GLY A 523 28.83 18.71 15.18
C GLY A 523 27.78 18.26 16.21
N MET A 524 26.51 18.62 15.97
CA MET A 524 25.37 18.26 16.84
C MET A 524 25.03 16.76 16.86
N GLY A 525 25.69 15.97 16.01
CA GLY A 525 25.42 14.55 15.82
C GLY A 525 24.27 14.29 14.86
N SER A 526 23.82 13.05 14.84
CA SER A 526 22.76 12.54 13.98
C SER A 526 21.71 11.79 14.81
N MET A 527 20.53 11.59 14.21
CA MET A 527 19.42 10.88 14.80
C MET A 527 19.02 9.71 13.93
N GLY A 528 18.47 8.63 14.51
CA GLY A 528 17.76 7.61 13.73
C GLY A 528 16.44 8.15 13.19
N ILE A 529 15.56 8.57 14.10
CA ILE A 529 14.26 9.16 13.79
C ILE A 529 14.20 10.56 14.41
N TYR A 530 14.17 11.58 13.57
CA TYR A 530 14.17 12.98 13.98
C TYR A 530 12.81 13.64 13.73
N MET A 531 12.11 13.93 14.82
CA MET A 531 10.85 14.68 14.85
C MET A 531 11.13 16.12 15.25
N ASP A 532 11.57 16.90 14.29
CA ASP A 532 12.16 18.22 14.52
C ASP A 532 11.12 19.35 14.63
N ASP A 533 11.52 20.47 15.21
CA ASP A 533 10.79 21.74 15.17
C ASP A 533 9.29 21.65 15.48
N CYS A 534 8.94 21.05 16.61
CA CYS A 534 7.57 20.96 17.12
C CYS A 534 6.57 20.21 16.20
N VAL A 535 7.04 19.46 15.20
CA VAL A 535 6.17 18.51 14.47
C VAL A 535 5.49 17.55 15.45
N SER A 536 4.32 17.01 15.14
CA SER A 536 3.49 16.30 16.13
C SER A 536 2.63 15.21 15.51
N GLY A 537 2.22 14.20 16.30
CA GLY A 537 1.20 13.22 15.90
C GLY A 537 1.70 12.03 15.06
N THR A 538 3.00 11.72 15.12
CA THR A 538 3.59 10.53 14.48
C THR A 538 3.68 9.36 15.46
N GLN A 539 3.32 8.16 15.00
CA GLN A 539 3.51 6.92 15.76
C GLN A 539 4.81 6.23 15.34
N ILE A 540 5.60 5.80 16.32
CA ILE A 540 6.94 5.23 16.14
C ILE A 540 7.00 3.92 16.92
N TYR A 541 6.90 2.77 16.22
CA TYR A 541 6.91 1.49 16.93
C TYR A 541 7.55 0.32 16.22
N GLY A 542 8.06 -0.64 16.98
CA GLY A 542 8.60 -1.86 16.39
C GLY A 542 9.87 -1.66 15.57
N ASN A 543 10.57 -0.53 15.69
CA ASN A 543 11.81 -0.29 14.96
C ASN A 543 13.00 -0.84 15.75
N VAL A 544 14.06 -1.24 15.03
CA VAL A 544 15.35 -1.61 15.60
C VAL A 544 16.36 -0.54 15.24
N LEU A 545 17.01 0.05 16.24
CA LEU A 545 17.93 1.17 16.10
C LEU A 545 19.26 0.81 16.77
N TRP A 546 20.35 0.79 16.01
CA TRP A 546 21.64 0.27 16.48
C TRP A 546 22.84 1.15 16.10
N LYS A 547 23.71 1.48 17.06
CA LYS A 547 24.91 2.30 16.85
C LYS A 547 24.58 3.65 16.20
N LEU A 548 23.77 4.43 16.92
CA LEU A 548 23.35 5.76 16.49
C LEU A 548 23.83 6.79 17.52
N HIS A 549 24.18 8.00 17.06
CA HIS A 549 24.46 9.09 18.00
C HIS A 549 23.25 9.32 18.91
N ARG A 550 22.05 9.50 18.34
CA ARG A 550 20.78 9.50 19.06
C ARG A 550 19.76 8.65 18.32
N ALA A 551 18.90 7.90 19.00
CA ALA A 551 17.95 7.04 18.30
C ALA A 551 16.69 7.81 17.89
N VAL A 552 15.82 8.17 18.83
CA VAL A 552 14.59 8.95 18.58
C VAL A 552 14.72 10.31 19.25
N PHE A 553 14.61 11.40 18.48
CA PHE A 553 14.62 12.75 19.02
C PHE A 553 13.30 13.48 18.73
N LEU A 554 12.60 13.85 19.79
CA LEU A 554 11.35 14.63 19.79
C LEU A 554 11.65 16.09 20.15
N GLY A 555 11.81 16.94 19.13
CA GLY A 555 12.18 18.35 19.28
C GLY A 555 10.98 19.25 19.56
N GLY A 556 10.50 19.33 20.81
CA GLY A 556 9.45 20.26 21.23
C GLY A 556 8.03 19.94 20.77
N GLY A 557 7.83 18.82 20.08
CA GLY A 557 6.54 18.39 19.56
C GLY A 557 5.66 17.67 20.58
N ARG A 558 4.51 17.18 20.13
CA ARG A 558 3.49 16.52 20.97
C ARG A 558 2.77 15.38 20.25
N ASP A 559 1.96 14.64 21.00
CA ASP A 559 1.11 13.54 20.52
C ASP A 559 1.91 12.40 19.87
N PHE A 560 3.06 12.06 20.46
CA PHE A 560 3.92 10.99 19.99
C PHE A 560 3.69 9.69 20.76
N LYS A 561 3.78 8.57 20.05
CA LYS A 561 3.86 7.23 20.65
C LYS A 561 5.17 6.58 20.22
N VAL A 562 6.08 6.38 21.16
CA VAL A 562 7.36 5.67 20.96
C VAL A 562 7.25 4.35 21.71
N GLU A 563 6.83 3.30 21.00
CA GLU A 563 6.46 2.04 21.63
C GLU A 563 7.10 0.83 20.99
N ASN A 564 7.41 -0.22 21.74
CA ASN A 564 7.82 -1.50 21.14
C ASN A 564 9.10 -1.44 20.27
N ASN A 565 10.00 -0.48 20.49
CA ASN A 565 11.25 -0.36 19.74
C ASN A 565 12.41 -1.03 20.48
N ILE A 566 13.45 -1.42 19.74
CA ILE A 566 14.72 -1.90 20.29
C ILE A 566 15.79 -0.87 19.97
N PHE A 567 16.48 -0.38 21.01
CA PHE A 567 17.58 0.58 20.91
C PHE A 567 18.84 -0.08 21.45
N ILE A 568 19.91 -0.10 20.66
CA ILE A 568 21.19 -0.70 21.03
C ILE A 568 22.31 0.30 20.72
N ASP A 569 23.19 0.57 21.69
CA ASP A 569 24.34 1.47 21.54
C ASP A 569 23.92 2.85 21.00
N CYS A 570 22.95 3.49 21.65
CA CYS A 570 22.43 4.81 21.30
C CYS A 570 22.53 5.79 22.48
N ASP A 571 23.02 7.02 22.26
CA ASP A 571 23.22 8.01 23.33
C ASP A 571 22.55 9.40 23.07
N PRO A 572 21.26 9.57 23.45
CA PRO A 572 20.39 8.60 24.10
C PRO A 572 19.55 7.78 23.12
N ALA A 573 18.88 6.74 23.64
CA ALA A 573 17.80 6.06 22.93
C ALA A 573 16.62 7.00 22.60
N VAL A 574 16.15 7.77 23.58
CA VAL A 574 15.08 8.78 23.41
C VAL A 574 15.55 10.13 23.97
N ASP A 575 15.58 11.16 23.11
CA ASP A 575 15.83 12.56 23.47
C ASP A 575 14.54 13.36 23.30
N ILE A 576 14.20 14.19 24.29
CA ILE A 576 13.01 15.03 24.29
C ILE A 576 13.43 16.42 24.72
N ASP A 577 13.08 17.42 23.92
CA ASP A 577 13.32 18.82 24.27
C ASP A 577 12.02 19.64 24.33
N GLY A 578 12.09 20.77 25.04
CA GLY A 578 10.98 21.71 25.19
C GLY A 578 11.13 22.97 24.34
N ARG A 579 11.74 22.90 23.15
CA ARG A 579 12.06 24.13 22.37
C ARG A 579 10.86 25.03 22.08
N GLY A 580 9.65 24.49 22.01
CA GLY A 580 8.40 25.25 21.87
C GLY A 580 8.08 26.18 23.06
N LEU A 581 8.77 26.02 24.20
CA LEU A 581 8.68 26.88 25.38
C LEU A 581 9.66 28.06 25.36
N SER A 582 10.61 28.05 24.43
CA SER A 582 11.67 29.07 24.40
C SER A 582 11.11 30.45 24.06
N LYS A 583 11.56 31.46 24.83
CA LYS A 583 11.26 32.88 24.59
C LYS A 583 12.22 33.57 23.62
N SER A 584 13.27 32.89 23.17
CA SER A 584 14.14 33.44 22.12
C SER A 584 13.31 33.74 20.87
N PRO A 585 13.53 34.89 20.19
CA PRO A 585 12.76 35.29 19.02
C PRO A 585 12.66 34.22 17.93
N VAL A 586 13.70 33.40 17.71
CA VAL A 586 13.68 32.36 16.67
C VAL A 586 12.64 31.29 16.98
N TRP A 587 12.67 30.73 18.18
CA TRP A 587 11.77 29.64 18.59
C TRP A 587 10.36 30.15 18.89
N HIS A 588 10.25 31.35 19.46
CA HIS A 588 8.98 32.02 19.66
C HIS A 588 8.26 32.30 18.33
N ASN A 589 8.96 32.88 17.34
CA ASN A 589 8.38 33.10 16.01
C ASN A 589 8.11 31.79 15.27
N MET A 590 8.91 30.73 15.46
CA MET A 590 8.60 29.43 14.91
C MET A 590 7.20 28.98 15.37
N VAL A 591 6.92 29.01 16.67
CA VAL A 591 5.61 28.59 17.23
C VAL A 591 4.50 29.56 16.84
N TYR A 592 4.64 30.85 17.16
CA TYR A 592 3.53 31.80 17.10
C TYR A 592 3.29 32.44 15.74
N LYS A 593 4.26 32.32 14.81
CA LYS A 593 4.13 32.76 13.42
C LYS A 593 4.10 31.56 12.46
N THR A 594 5.23 30.88 12.27
CA THR A 594 5.36 29.87 11.20
C THR A 594 4.44 28.67 11.38
N MET A 595 4.38 28.09 12.59
CA MET A 595 3.53 26.94 12.87
C MET A 595 2.05 27.32 12.86
N LYS A 596 1.71 28.49 13.40
CA LYS A 596 0.34 29.03 13.37
C LYS A 596 -0.16 29.28 11.95
N GLU A 597 0.66 29.87 11.08
CA GLU A 597 0.35 30.05 9.66
C GLU A 597 0.21 28.72 8.90
N ARG A 598 0.98 27.69 9.25
CA ARG A 598 0.84 26.33 8.66
C ARG A 598 -0.46 25.67 9.11
N LEU A 599 -0.78 25.78 10.39
CA LEU A 599 -2.03 25.28 10.96
C LEU A 599 -3.25 25.92 10.28
N GLU A 600 -3.31 27.25 10.19
CA GLU A 600 -4.44 27.98 9.61
C GLU A 600 -4.56 27.83 8.07
N ARG A 601 -3.54 27.30 7.39
CA ARG A 601 -3.63 26.93 5.96
C ARG A 601 -4.43 25.64 5.73
N MET A 602 -4.63 24.84 6.78
CA MET A 602 -5.37 23.58 6.75
C MET A 602 -6.78 23.77 7.30
N ASN A 603 -7.68 22.84 6.98
CA ASN A 603 -9.06 22.83 7.48
C ASN A 603 -9.15 22.29 8.92
N TRP A 604 -8.21 22.65 9.80
CA TRP A 604 -7.99 21.95 11.07
C TRP A 604 -9.17 22.01 12.07
N LYS A 605 -10.06 23.01 11.92
CA LYS A 605 -11.28 23.18 12.73
C LYS A 605 -12.51 22.47 12.15
N GLN A 606 -12.40 21.90 10.96
CA GLN A 606 -13.52 21.29 10.22
C GLN A 606 -13.21 19.84 9.87
N PRO A 607 -14.23 18.99 9.63
CA PRO A 607 -14.00 17.67 9.06
C PRO A 607 -13.26 17.79 7.71
N PRO A 608 -12.31 16.90 7.41
CA PRO A 608 -11.98 15.69 8.17
C PRO A 608 -10.95 15.87 9.31
N TYR A 609 -10.32 17.05 9.46
CA TYR A 609 -9.29 17.22 10.49
C TYR A 609 -9.86 17.22 11.91
N SER A 610 -10.97 17.94 12.16
CA SER A 610 -11.53 18.04 13.51
C SER A 610 -12.06 16.71 14.05
N THR A 611 -12.41 15.77 13.16
CA THR A 611 -12.83 14.42 13.51
C THR A 611 -11.65 13.46 13.61
N ARG A 612 -10.68 13.55 12.69
CA ARG A 612 -9.55 12.59 12.63
C ARG A 612 -8.38 12.94 13.55
N TYR A 613 -8.17 14.22 13.83
CA TYR A 613 -7.09 14.73 14.68
C TYR A 613 -7.62 15.75 15.70
N PRO A 614 -8.52 15.31 16.60
CA PRO A 614 -9.17 16.21 17.56
C PRO A 614 -8.18 16.95 18.48
N GLU A 615 -6.97 16.43 18.67
CA GLU A 615 -5.92 17.04 19.50
C GLU A 615 -5.43 18.38 18.95
N LEU A 616 -5.70 18.72 17.68
CA LEU A 616 -5.38 20.05 17.14
C LEU A 616 -6.19 21.16 17.83
N ALA A 617 -7.37 20.87 18.36
CA ALA A 617 -8.16 21.81 19.15
C ALA A 617 -7.42 22.28 20.40
N ASP A 618 -6.60 21.43 21.00
CA ASP A 618 -5.83 21.76 22.20
C ASP A 618 -4.78 22.86 21.99
N LEU A 619 -4.38 23.14 20.75
CA LEU A 619 -3.40 24.19 20.46
C LEU A 619 -3.93 25.59 20.80
N GLN A 620 -5.25 25.79 20.72
CA GLN A 620 -5.89 27.09 20.85
C GLN A 620 -5.62 27.76 22.20
N LYS A 621 -5.57 26.98 23.30
CA LYS A 621 -5.30 27.51 24.65
C LYS A 621 -3.88 28.08 24.79
N TYR A 622 -2.90 27.55 24.06
CA TYR A 622 -1.52 28.04 24.07
C TYR A 622 -1.34 29.28 23.19
N TYR A 623 -2.04 29.34 22.06
CA TYR A 623 -2.06 30.53 21.21
C TYR A 623 -2.75 31.74 21.85
N ALA A 624 -3.61 31.51 22.85
CA ALA A 624 -4.29 32.57 23.58
C ALA A 624 -3.42 33.25 24.66
N ARG A 625 -2.37 32.58 25.15
CA ARG A 625 -1.58 33.01 26.33
C ARG A 625 -0.18 33.51 26.02
N ASP A 626 0.36 33.15 24.85
CA ASP A 626 1.74 33.48 24.44
C ASP A 626 2.83 33.02 25.46
N ASP A 627 2.54 31.96 26.21
CA ASP A 627 3.38 31.41 27.27
C ASP A 627 4.38 30.35 26.76
N GLY A 628 4.29 29.94 25.50
CA GLY A 628 5.05 28.84 24.90
C GLY A 628 4.18 27.59 24.75
N LEU A 629 4.60 26.67 23.88
CA LEU A 629 3.88 25.45 23.60
C LEU A 629 4.70 24.23 24.09
N PRO A 630 4.32 23.60 25.23
CA PRO A 630 5.08 22.49 25.81
C PRO A 630 4.91 21.19 25.01
N PRO A 631 5.86 20.25 25.10
CA PRO A 631 5.58 18.85 24.81
C PRO A 631 4.34 18.36 25.57
N GLY A 632 3.59 17.44 24.98
CA GLY A 632 2.37 16.91 25.58
C GLY A 632 1.89 15.64 24.90
N ASN A 633 1.13 14.81 25.61
CA ASN A 633 0.62 13.51 25.13
C ASN A 633 1.71 12.62 24.53
N ILE A 634 2.93 12.64 25.10
CA ILE A 634 4.03 11.78 24.67
C ILE A 634 3.99 10.50 25.51
N LEU A 635 3.98 9.35 24.83
CA LEU A 635 4.10 8.04 25.45
C LEU A 635 5.40 7.37 25.00
N VAL A 636 6.23 6.97 25.97
CA VAL A 636 7.43 6.15 25.76
C VAL A 636 7.26 4.86 26.54
N ALA A 637 6.87 3.78 25.86
CA ALA A 637 6.52 2.54 26.56
C ALA A 637 6.88 1.24 25.86
N ARG A 638 7.16 0.20 26.63
CA ARG A 638 7.42 -1.15 26.09
C ARG A 638 8.59 -1.16 25.10
N ASN A 639 9.62 -0.36 25.32
CA ASN A 639 10.83 -0.38 24.51
C ASN A 639 11.93 -1.18 25.22
N ILE A 640 12.85 -1.73 24.44
CA ILE A 640 14.11 -2.32 24.92
C ILE A 640 15.21 -1.29 24.69
N CYS A 641 15.89 -0.86 25.74
CA CYS A 641 16.98 0.11 25.67
C CYS A 641 18.26 -0.49 26.23
N VAL A 642 19.25 -0.69 25.37
CA VAL A 642 20.58 -1.19 25.72
C VAL A 642 21.59 -0.06 25.54
N GLY A 643 22.27 0.32 26.62
CA GLY A 643 23.30 1.35 26.63
C GLY A 643 23.26 2.24 27.87
N GLU A 644 24.28 3.09 28.03
CA GLU A 644 24.47 3.90 29.24
C GLU A 644 23.33 4.92 29.46
N LYS A 645 22.89 5.58 28.38
CA LYS A 645 21.89 6.65 28.43
C LYS A 645 20.68 6.32 27.56
N TRP A 646 19.54 6.04 28.18
CA TRP A 646 18.34 5.67 27.42
C TRP A 646 17.34 6.83 27.26
N LEU A 647 17.19 7.73 28.24
CA LEU A 647 16.26 8.86 28.17
C LEU A 647 16.94 10.18 28.55
N THR A 648 16.78 11.19 27.70
CA THR A 648 17.14 12.58 28.01
C THR A 648 15.90 13.47 27.86
N ILE A 649 15.64 14.31 28.88
CA ILE A 649 14.63 15.37 28.82
C ILE A 649 15.34 16.70 29.12
N ARG A 650 15.25 17.67 28.22
CA ARG A 650 16.03 18.91 28.29
C ARG A 650 15.32 20.13 27.71
N TRP A 651 16.01 21.26 27.73
CA TRP A 651 15.56 22.51 27.12
C TRP A 651 14.17 22.96 27.58
N GLY A 652 13.92 22.92 28.89
CA GLY A 652 12.66 23.35 29.51
C GLY A 652 11.56 22.29 29.54
N ALA A 653 11.71 21.15 28.84
CA ALA A 653 10.81 20.01 29.05
C ALA A 653 11.04 19.39 30.44
N THR A 654 9.98 18.84 31.04
CA THR A 654 10.01 18.17 32.35
C THR A 654 9.48 16.75 32.26
N LYS A 655 9.76 15.92 33.29
CA LYS A 655 9.30 14.52 33.34
C LYS A 655 7.78 14.40 33.29
N ASP A 656 7.05 15.35 33.88
CA ASP A 656 5.58 15.34 33.91
C ASP A 656 4.93 15.55 32.52
N MET A 657 5.72 15.99 31.53
CA MET A 657 5.25 16.18 30.15
C MET A 657 5.30 14.88 29.31
N VAL A 658 5.86 13.80 29.86
CA VAL A 658 6.10 12.53 29.16
C VAL A 658 5.67 11.35 30.03
N THR A 659 4.80 10.51 29.50
CA THR A 659 4.44 9.25 30.15
C THR A 659 5.48 8.19 29.79
N VAL A 660 6.18 7.68 30.79
CA VAL A 660 7.18 6.61 30.66
C VAL A 660 6.73 5.39 31.44
N ARG A 661 6.66 4.22 30.80
CA ARG A 661 6.30 2.97 31.49
C ARG A 661 6.75 1.71 30.75
N ASP A 662 6.90 0.62 31.47
CA ASP A 662 7.08 -0.73 30.90
C ASP A 662 8.28 -0.87 29.95
N ASN A 663 9.31 -0.03 30.06
CA ASN A 663 10.52 -0.14 29.23
C ASN A 663 11.54 -1.06 29.91
N LEU A 664 12.09 -2.01 29.15
CA LEU A 664 13.22 -2.83 29.59
C LEU A 664 14.52 -2.06 29.34
N VAL A 665 15.29 -1.78 30.38
CA VAL A 665 16.54 -1.02 30.28
C VAL A 665 17.70 -1.88 30.78
N CYS A 666 18.71 -2.08 29.94
CA CYS A 666 19.95 -2.76 30.26
C CYS A 666 21.12 -1.80 30.08
N GLN A 667 21.84 -1.49 31.16
CA GLN A 667 23.01 -0.60 31.11
C GLN A 667 24.32 -1.37 30.89
N GLU A 668 24.30 -2.70 31.03
CA GLU A 668 25.49 -3.53 30.90
C GLU A 668 25.75 -3.91 29.44
N ALA A 669 26.92 -3.53 28.93
CA ALA A 669 27.37 -3.90 27.59
C ALA A 669 27.52 -5.43 27.40
N SER A 670 27.69 -6.21 28.48
CA SER A 670 27.79 -7.67 28.44
C SER A 670 26.45 -8.37 28.18
N LEU A 671 25.32 -7.66 28.22
CA LEU A 671 23.97 -8.21 28.05
C LEU A 671 23.65 -9.37 29.01
N SER A 672 24.31 -9.41 30.17
CA SER A 672 24.24 -10.52 31.14
C SER A 672 23.58 -10.13 32.47
N GLY A 673 23.40 -8.85 32.74
CA GLY A 673 22.88 -8.34 34.00
C GLY A 673 21.38 -8.06 34.00
N GLU A 674 20.95 -7.28 34.99
CA GLU A 674 19.55 -6.88 35.15
C GLU A 674 19.04 -6.13 33.90
N GLY A 675 17.85 -6.50 33.43
CA GLY A 675 17.26 -5.92 32.23
C GLY A 675 17.78 -6.48 30.91
N ALA A 676 18.61 -7.54 30.92
CA ALA A 676 19.10 -8.17 29.69
C ALA A 676 17.94 -8.64 28.78
N PRO A 677 17.97 -8.31 27.47
CA PRO A 677 16.85 -8.58 26.56
C PRO A 677 16.83 -10.01 25.99
N HIS A 678 17.88 -10.80 26.16
CA HIS A 678 18.01 -12.16 25.62
C HIS A 678 17.89 -12.21 24.08
N PHE A 679 18.77 -11.47 23.39
CA PHE A 679 18.86 -11.54 21.93
C PHE A 679 19.31 -12.92 21.44
N VAL A 680 18.93 -13.29 20.21
CA VAL A 680 19.38 -14.51 19.53
C VAL A 680 20.88 -14.45 19.28
N ASP A 681 21.37 -13.41 18.61
CA ASP A 681 22.80 -13.18 18.36
C ASP A 681 23.09 -11.69 18.11
N ALA A 682 23.16 -10.91 19.18
CA ALA A 682 23.42 -9.47 19.10
C ALA A 682 24.80 -9.14 18.46
N ALA A 683 25.78 -10.05 18.55
CA ALA A 683 27.11 -9.82 18.02
C ALA A 683 27.13 -9.80 16.48
N SER A 684 26.25 -10.57 15.83
CA SER A 684 26.05 -10.54 14.38
C SER A 684 25.00 -9.52 13.91
N GLY A 685 24.38 -8.77 14.83
CA GLY A 685 23.31 -7.83 14.52
C GLY A 685 21.91 -8.47 14.48
N ASP A 686 21.76 -9.70 14.97
CA ASP A 686 20.48 -10.38 15.12
C ASP A 686 19.84 -10.06 16.48
N PHE A 687 18.98 -9.03 16.45
CA PHE A 687 18.27 -8.51 17.63
C PHE A 687 16.91 -9.17 17.87
N ARG A 688 16.64 -10.33 17.26
CA ARG A 688 15.46 -11.11 17.60
C ARG A 688 15.54 -11.56 19.05
N LEU A 689 14.40 -11.64 19.70
CA LEU A 689 14.31 -12.06 21.10
C LEU A 689 14.10 -13.57 21.20
N LYS A 690 14.86 -14.21 22.09
CA LYS A 690 14.56 -15.57 22.55
C LYS A 690 13.25 -15.59 23.31
N ASP A 691 12.59 -16.75 23.35
CA ASP A 691 11.25 -16.92 23.94
C ASP A 691 11.18 -16.60 25.43
N ASP A 692 12.32 -16.70 26.12
CA ASP A 692 12.51 -16.41 27.54
C ASP A 692 12.85 -14.94 27.84
N SER A 693 12.76 -14.05 26.85
CA SER A 693 13.06 -12.63 27.05
C SER A 693 12.09 -11.98 28.05
N PRO A 694 12.59 -11.26 29.08
CA PRO A 694 11.75 -10.56 30.05
C PRO A 694 10.93 -9.42 29.43
N ALA A 695 11.29 -8.96 28.23
CA ALA A 695 10.53 -7.91 27.53
C ALA A 695 9.08 -8.33 27.25
N PHE A 696 8.81 -9.62 27.03
CA PHE A 696 7.46 -10.11 26.75
C PHE A 696 6.52 -9.96 27.94
N GLU A 697 7.03 -10.06 29.17
CA GLU A 697 6.25 -9.84 30.40
C GLU A 697 5.82 -8.37 30.54
N LEU A 698 6.64 -7.45 30.06
CA LEU A 698 6.33 -6.01 29.96
C LEU A 698 5.38 -5.68 28.80
N GLY A 699 4.94 -6.69 28.04
CA GLY A 699 4.01 -6.54 26.92
C GLY A 699 4.65 -6.19 25.58
N PHE A 700 5.98 -6.31 25.46
CA PHE A 700 6.69 -6.20 24.17
C PHE A 700 6.14 -7.23 23.17
N LYS A 701 6.09 -6.86 21.89
CA LYS A 701 5.63 -7.67 20.77
C LYS A 701 6.79 -7.92 19.83
N ARG A 702 6.88 -9.14 19.28
CA ARG A 702 7.94 -9.49 18.33
C ARG A 702 7.93 -8.55 17.13
N ILE A 703 9.11 -8.08 16.75
CA ILE A 703 9.33 -7.33 15.52
C ILE A 703 9.54 -8.34 14.38
N PRO A 704 8.92 -8.16 13.20
CA PRO A 704 9.14 -9.03 12.05
C PRO A 704 10.50 -8.76 11.39
N PHE A 705 11.59 -8.98 12.14
CA PHE A 705 12.96 -8.61 11.76
C PHE A 705 13.39 -9.23 10.42
N GLU A 706 12.94 -10.46 10.15
CA GLU A 706 13.22 -11.21 8.92
C GLU A 706 12.65 -10.57 7.65
N GLN A 707 11.69 -9.66 7.80
CA GLN A 707 10.99 -9.00 6.69
C GLN A 707 11.57 -7.62 6.36
N ILE A 708 12.58 -7.16 7.11
CA ILE A 708 13.19 -5.85 6.94
C ILE A 708 14.21 -5.90 5.80
N GLY A 709 14.28 -4.80 5.02
CA GLY A 709 15.17 -4.66 3.89
C GLY A 709 14.59 -5.25 2.60
N LEU A 710 15.47 -5.52 1.65
CA LEU A 710 15.10 -6.02 0.33
C LEU A 710 14.50 -7.43 0.39
N VAL A 711 13.42 -7.64 -0.35
CA VAL A 711 12.77 -8.93 -0.52
C VAL A 711 13.48 -9.74 -1.60
N LYS A 712 14.04 -10.89 -1.22
CA LYS A 712 14.89 -11.74 -2.08
C LYS A 712 14.19 -12.46 -3.24
N ASN A 713 12.85 -12.52 -3.25
CA ASN A 713 12.07 -13.14 -4.33
C ASN A 713 11.47 -12.04 -5.24
N THR A 714 12.10 -11.80 -6.38
CA THR A 714 11.69 -10.81 -7.38
C THR A 714 10.27 -11.04 -7.94
N ASN A 715 9.76 -12.28 -7.96
CA ASN A 715 8.38 -12.57 -8.37
C ASN A 715 7.32 -11.92 -7.46
N LYS A 716 7.64 -11.62 -6.18
CA LYS A 716 6.73 -10.87 -5.30
C LYS A 716 6.67 -9.38 -5.63
N ALA A 717 7.72 -8.80 -6.20
CA ALA A 717 7.66 -7.44 -6.73
C ALA A 717 6.69 -7.35 -7.92
N GLU A 718 6.55 -8.44 -8.69
CA GLU A 718 5.53 -8.55 -9.75
C GLU A 718 4.11 -8.56 -9.16
N GLU A 719 3.85 -9.30 -8.09
CA GLU A 719 2.55 -9.30 -7.39
C GLU A 719 2.26 -7.95 -6.68
N THR A 720 3.30 -7.27 -6.18
CA THR A 720 3.16 -6.00 -5.43
C THR A 720 2.91 -4.80 -6.35
N VAL A 721 3.37 -4.80 -7.60
CA VAL A 721 3.06 -3.75 -8.59
C VAL A 721 1.77 -4.06 -9.37
N ILE A 722 1.43 -5.33 -9.55
CA ILE A 722 0.19 -5.75 -10.21
C ILE A 722 -1.02 -5.73 -9.24
N GLY A 723 -0.76 -5.56 -7.94
CA GLY A 723 -1.77 -5.51 -6.88
C GLY A 723 -2.51 -4.16 -6.69
N SER A 724 -2.08 -3.06 -7.32
CA SER A 724 -2.68 -1.73 -7.10
C SER A 724 -3.44 -1.14 -8.30
N THR A 725 -3.74 -1.93 -9.34
CA THR A 725 -4.70 -1.48 -10.35
C THR A 725 -6.05 -1.30 -9.67
N ALA A 726 -6.51 -0.06 -9.51
CA ALA A 726 -7.92 0.25 -9.53
C ALA A 726 -8.44 -0.21 -10.90
N LYS A 727 -8.79 -1.50 -11.00
CA LYS A 727 -9.34 -2.12 -12.20
C LYS A 727 -10.66 -1.41 -12.49
N GLY A 728 -10.65 -0.59 -13.53
CA GLY A 728 -11.78 -0.58 -14.44
C GLY A 728 -12.09 -2.03 -14.85
N PRO A 729 -13.34 -2.32 -15.23
CA PRO A 729 -13.70 -3.68 -15.58
C PRO A 729 -13.03 -4.11 -16.88
N LYS A 730 -11.95 -4.91 -16.78
CA LYS A 730 -11.52 -5.82 -17.86
C LYS A 730 -12.40 -7.05 -17.91
N ASP A 731 -12.31 -7.80 -19.01
CA ASP A 731 -13.02 -9.07 -19.17
C ASP A 731 -12.84 -10.02 -17.97
N ASN A 732 -13.94 -10.66 -17.57
CA ASN A 732 -14.15 -11.48 -16.37
C ASN A 732 -13.94 -10.80 -15.01
N SER A 733 -14.10 -9.47 -14.93
CA SER A 733 -14.09 -8.77 -13.64
C SER A 733 -15.26 -9.20 -12.76
N LEU A 734 -14.99 -9.33 -11.46
CA LEU A 734 -16.02 -9.59 -10.46
C LEU A 734 -16.82 -8.31 -10.20
N TYR A 735 -18.14 -8.46 -10.19
CA TYR A 735 -19.06 -7.44 -9.77
C TYR A 735 -19.77 -7.92 -8.51
N ALA A 736 -19.80 -7.08 -7.48
CA ALA A 736 -20.53 -7.33 -6.25
C ALA A 736 -21.58 -6.24 -6.02
N GLY A 737 -22.75 -6.66 -5.55
CA GLY A 737 -23.85 -5.79 -5.18
C GLY A 737 -24.37 -6.22 -3.82
N TRP A 738 -24.52 -5.25 -2.93
CA TRP A 738 -24.95 -5.48 -1.56
C TRP A 738 -26.33 -4.86 -1.33
N ALA A 739 -27.15 -5.55 -0.54
CA ALA A 739 -28.34 -4.97 0.06
C ALA A 739 -28.53 -5.55 1.46
N SER A 740 -29.23 -4.79 2.30
CA SER A 740 -29.69 -5.25 3.60
C SER A 740 -31.13 -4.80 3.78
N VAL A 741 -31.98 -5.66 4.34
CA VAL A 741 -33.39 -5.35 4.57
C VAL A 741 -33.82 -5.81 5.96
N ASP A 742 -34.65 -4.99 6.61
CA ASP A 742 -35.32 -5.32 7.87
C ASP A 742 -36.42 -6.35 7.59
N ILE A 743 -36.28 -7.53 8.17
CA ILE A 743 -37.27 -8.60 8.12
C ILE A 743 -38.01 -8.77 9.46
N THR A 744 -37.92 -7.77 10.34
CA THR A 744 -38.60 -7.79 11.64
C THR A 744 -40.13 -7.66 11.46
N PRO A 745 -40.93 -8.59 12.01
CA PRO A 745 -42.39 -8.54 11.94
C PRO A 745 -42.91 -7.31 12.70
N LYS A 746 -43.93 -6.64 12.16
CA LYS A 746 -44.53 -5.43 12.77
C LYS A 746 -45.75 -5.71 13.66
N LYS A 747 -46.13 -6.98 13.83
CA LYS A 747 -47.21 -7.44 14.71
C LYS A 747 -46.69 -8.52 15.65
N PRO A 748 -47.36 -8.75 16.79
CA PRO A 748 -47.06 -9.91 17.61
C PRO A 748 -47.08 -11.19 16.79
N VAL A 749 -46.12 -12.09 17.01
CA VAL A 749 -45.97 -13.29 16.20
C VAL A 749 -45.30 -14.39 17.01
N VAL A 750 -45.53 -15.65 16.65
CA VAL A 750 -44.85 -16.77 17.31
C VAL A 750 -43.41 -16.88 16.84
N VAL A 751 -42.47 -16.96 17.79
CA VAL A 751 -41.06 -17.30 17.53
C VAL A 751 -40.86 -18.81 17.68
N ILE A 752 -40.16 -19.42 16.72
CA ILE A 752 -40.08 -20.87 16.56
C ILE A 752 -38.69 -21.41 16.92
N GLY A 753 -38.60 -22.71 17.25
CA GLY A 753 -37.33 -23.38 17.60
C GLY A 753 -37.29 -23.99 19.00
N GLN A 754 -38.29 -23.70 19.84
CA GLN A 754 -38.47 -24.31 21.16
C GLN A 754 -39.68 -25.23 21.18
N LEU A 755 -39.65 -26.35 21.92
CA LEU A 755 -40.75 -27.34 21.97
C LEU A 755 -42.03 -26.85 22.69
N HIS A 756 -42.20 -25.54 22.82
CA HIS A 756 -43.37 -24.88 23.39
C HIS A 756 -43.62 -23.54 22.68
N LYS A 757 -44.88 -23.09 22.65
CA LYS A 757 -45.30 -21.86 21.98
C LYS A 757 -44.86 -20.61 22.76
N ARG A 758 -44.20 -19.67 22.06
CA ARG A 758 -43.84 -18.34 22.59
C ARG A 758 -44.32 -17.26 21.61
N ILE A 759 -45.03 -16.25 22.12
CA ILE A 759 -45.53 -15.14 21.30
C ILE A 759 -44.67 -13.91 21.59
N ALA A 760 -43.89 -13.48 20.61
CA ALA A 760 -43.15 -12.23 20.66
C ALA A 760 -44.10 -11.05 20.53
N ARG A 761 -44.00 -10.13 21.48
CA ARG A 761 -44.75 -8.87 21.49
C ARG A 761 -43.83 -7.65 21.37
N THR A 762 -42.54 -7.86 21.57
CA THR A 762 -41.49 -6.85 21.58
C THR A 762 -40.27 -7.37 20.84
N THR A 763 -39.41 -6.44 20.42
CA THR A 763 -38.15 -6.72 19.71
C THR A 763 -37.01 -6.18 20.56
N VAL A 764 -36.01 -7.01 20.82
CA VAL A 764 -34.75 -6.58 21.48
C VAL A 764 -33.84 -5.94 20.44
N ASP A 765 -33.69 -6.61 19.30
CA ASP A 765 -32.89 -6.15 18.17
C ASP A 765 -33.48 -6.66 16.84
N PRO A 766 -33.30 -5.91 15.74
CA PRO A 766 -33.96 -6.20 14.49
C PRO A 766 -33.41 -7.45 13.81
N LEU A 767 -34.30 -8.20 13.16
CA LEU A 767 -33.94 -9.28 12.24
C LEU A 767 -33.53 -8.68 10.90
N THR A 768 -32.37 -9.09 10.39
CA THR A 768 -31.80 -8.58 9.15
C THR A 768 -31.66 -9.71 8.12
N ALA A 769 -31.97 -9.40 6.87
CA ALA A 769 -31.49 -10.18 5.73
C ALA A 769 -30.43 -9.39 4.98
N THR A 770 -29.28 -10.01 4.74
CA THR A 770 -28.17 -9.42 3.96
C THR A 770 -28.01 -10.18 2.65
N VAL A 771 -27.94 -9.45 1.55
CA VAL A 771 -27.84 -9.99 0.20
C VAL A 771 -26.48 -9.63 -0.41
N LEU A 772 -25.84 -10.62 -1.00
CA LEU A 772 -24.65 -10.48 -1.84
C LEU A 772 -24.97 -11.02 -3.24
N ALA A 773 -25.01 -10.13 -4.23
CA ALA A 773 -25.13 -10.48 -5.64
C ALA A 773 -23.75 -10.44 -6.31
N LEU A 774 -23.34 -11.54 -6.94
CA LEU A 774 -22.08 -11.71 -7.65
C LEU A 774 -22.32 -11.98 -9.12
N GLU A 775 -21.51 -11.36 -9.97
CA GLU A 775 -21.50 -11.60 -11.41
C GLU A 775 -20.08 -11.48 -11.96
N SER A 776 -19.66 -12.39 -12.84
CA SER A 776 -18.47 -12.15 -13.69
C SER A 776 -18.92 -11.54 -15.01
N ARG A 777 -18.26 -10.49 -15.51
CA ARG A 777 -18.57 -9.90 -16.83
C ARG A 777 -17.38 -9.97 -17.78
N GLY A 778 -17.51 -10.57 -18.97
CA GLY A 778 -16.45 -10.61 -20.00
C GLY A 778 -16.91 -10.95 -21.44
N ARG A 779 -16.08 -10.63 -22.44
CA ARG A 779 -16.30 -10.94 -23.87
C ARG A 779 -16.10 -12.42 -24.18
N GLY A 780 -17.19 -13.19 -24.07
CA GLY A 780 -17.27 -14.56 -24.58
C GLY A 780 -18.04 -15.50 -23.65
N ALA A 781 -19.24 -15.90 -24.09
CA ALA A 781 -20.12 -16.95 -23.56
C ALA A 781 -20.22 -17.13 -22.02
N ASN A 782 -21.35 -16.63 -21.48
CA ASN A 782 -21.95 -16.80 -20.15
C ASN A 782 -21.23 -16.14 -18.96
N ASN A 783 -21.75 -14.99 -18.55
CA ASN A 783 -21.50 -14.42 -17.22
C ASN A 783 -21.89 -15.46 -16.16
N GLU A 784 -20.95 -15.83 -15.28
CA GLU A 784 -21.27 -16.60 -14.08
C GLU A 784 -21.98 -15.71 -13.06
N GLN A 785 -22.92 -16.28 -12.30
CA GLN A 785 -23.83 -15.55 -11.43
C GLN A 785 -24.03 -16.26 -10.09
N ALA A 786 -24.18 -15.50 -9.02
CA ALA A 786 -24.70 -16.03 -7.75
C ALA A 786 -25.42 -14.92 -7.00
N ILE A 787 -26.54 -15.25 -6.35
CA ILE A 787 -27.12 -14.39 -5.32
C ILE A 787 -27.19 -15.22 -4.05
N MET A 788 -26.53 -14.74 -3.01
CA MET A 788 -26.53 -15.33 -1.69
C MET A 788 -27.32 -14.43 -0.75
N VAL A 789 -28.16 -15.02 0.09
CA VAL A 789 -28.96 -14.30 1.08
C VAL A 789 -28.79 -14.96 2.44
N SER A 790 -28.31 -14.21 3.43
CA SER A 790 -28.27 -14.65 4.83
C SER A 790 -29.38 -13.99 5.62
N CYS A 791 -30.20 -14.79 6.29
CA CYS A 791 -31.40 -14.35 6.99
C CYS A 791 -31.35 -14.70 8.48
N ASP A 792 -31.69 -13.72 9.32
CA ASP A 792 -31.90 -13.93 10.76
C ASP A 792 -33.22 -14.66 11.04
N VAL A 793 -33.25 -15.96 10.72
CA VAL A 793 -34.36 -16.90 10.94
C VAL A 793 -33.82 -18.28 11.35
N ILE A 794 -34.70 -19.22 11.71
CA ILE A 794 -34.29 -20.58 12.12
C ILE A 794 -33.83 -21.45 10.94
N PHE A 795 -34.62 -21.52 9.88
CA PHE A 795 -34.36 -22.29 8.65
C PHE A 795 -35.32 -21.80 7.57
N ILE A 796 -35.05 -22.10 6.30
CA ILE A 796 -35.90 -21.71 5.18
C ILE A 796 -36.40 -22.97 4.46
N ARG A 797 -37.72 -23.06 4.24
CA ARG A 797 -38.34 -24.18 3.52
C ARG A 797 -38.20 -23.99 2.00
N LYS A 798 -38.05 -25.09 1.25
CA LYS A 798 -37.95 -25.08 -0.22
C LYS A 798 -39.08 -24.29 -0.89
N ALA A 799 -40.30 -24.40 -0.37
CA ALA A 799 -41.47 -23.68 -0.88
C ALA A 799 -41.32 -22.14 -0.78
N ILE A 800 -40.67 -21.64 0.27
CA ILE A 800 -40.43 -20.19 0.43
C ILE A 800 -39.37 -19.71 -0.55
N GLN A 801 -38.27 -20.47 -0.70
CA GLN A 801 -37.25 -20.16 -1.71
C GLN A 801 -37.85 -20.16 -3.13
N GLN A 802 -38.73 -21.12 -3.45
CA GLN A 802 -39.40 -21.16 -4.75
C GLN A 802 -40.25 -19.92 -5.00
N ARG A 803 -41.04 -19.48 -4.00
CA ARG A 803 -41.83 -18.24 -4.10
C ARG A 803 -40.96 -17.01 -4.36
N ILE A 804 -39.79 -16.91 -3.71
CA ILE A 804 -38.83 -15.83 -3.95
C ILE A 804 -38.27 -15.90 -5.36
N ARG A 805 -37.86 -17.10 -5.83
CA ARG A 805 -37.40 -17.32 -7.20
C ARG A 805 -38.45 -16.91 -8.23
N ASP A 806 -39.71 -17.26 -8.01
CA ASP A 806 -40.82 -16.93 -8.91
C ASP A 806 -41.03 -15.41 -9.03
N LEU A 807 -40.94 -14.67 -7.92
CA LEU A 807 -41.01 -13.19 -7.91
C LEU A 807 -39.78 -12.54 -8.54
N VAL A 808 -38.58 -13.02 -8.19
CA VAL A 808 -37.30 -12.48 -8.70
C VAL A 808 -37.19 -12.70 -10.21
N LYS A 809 -37.62 -13.86 -10.72
CA LYS A 809 -37.61 -14.18 -12.15
C LYS A 809 -38.41 -13.17 -12.99
N GLN A 810 -39.49 -12.62 -12.43
CA GLN A 810 -40.31 -11.62 -13.11
C GLN A 810 -39.62 -10.25 -13.19
N GLN A 811 -38.72 -9.94 -12.25
CA GLN A 811 -38.11 -8.62 -12.10
C GLN A 811 -36.69 -8.52 -12.67
N ILE A 812 -35.92 -9.61 -12.63
CA ILE A 812 -34.54 -9.68 -13.18
C ILE A 812 -34.38 -10.93 -14.07
N PRO A 813 -35.00 -10.95 -15.28
CA PRO A 813 -35.07 -12.15 -16.12
C PRO A 813 -33.71 -12.67 -16.63
N ASP A 814 -32.67 -11.83 -16.60
CA ASP A 814 -31.31 -12.18 -17.04
C ASP A 814 -30.51 -12.94 -15.97
N PHE A 815 -31.07 -13.11 -14.77
CA PHE A 815 -30.48 -13.90 -13.70
C PHE A 815 -31.05 -15.33 -13.69
N ASP A 816 -30.17 -16.32 -13.66
CA ASP A 816 -30.57 -17.69 -13.39
C ASP A 816 -31.01 -17.83 -11.93
N VAL A 817 -32.33 -17.81 -11.70
CA VAL A 817 -32.91 -17.92 -10.35
C VAL A 817 -32.55 -19.23 -9.63
N ARG A 818 -32.08 -20.27 -10.33
CA ARG A 818 -31.50 -21.45 -9.67
C ARG A 818 -30.18 -21.16 -8.97
N LYS A 819 -29.50 -20.07 -9.31
CA LYS A 819 -28.27 -19.60 -8.66
C LYS A 819 -28.53 -18.63 -7.50
N LEU A 820 -29.79 -18.54 -7.07
CA LEU A 820 -30.20 -17.89 -5.82
C LEU A 820 -30.21 -18.92 -4.70
N LEU A 821 -29.40 -18.69 -3.67
CA LEU A 821 -29.39 -19.49 -2.45
C LEU A 821 -29.70 -18.63 -1.23
N LEU A 822 -30.45 -19.18 -0.29
CA LEU A 822 -30.70 -18.57 1.01
C LEU A 822 -30.16 -19.47 2.12
N ASN A 823 -29.53 -18.87 3.13
CA ASN A 823 -29.13 -19.54 4.37
C ASN A 823 -29.74 -18.84 5.59
N ALA A 824 -29.91 -19.59 6.66
CA ALA A 824 -30.36 -19.09 7.95
C ALA A 824 -29.17 -18.92 8.90
N THR A 825 -29.22 -17.91 9.78
CA THR A 825 -28.29 -17.81 10.93
C THR A 825 -28.65 -18.78 12.05
N HIS A 826 -29.83 -19.39 11.98
CA HIS A 826 -30.39 -20.32 12.96
C HIS A 826 -30.71 -19.67 14.30
N THR A 827 -31.30 -18.47 14.27
CA THR A 827 -31.86 -17.85 15.48
C THR A 827 -33.19 -18.50 15.87
N HIS A 828 -33.33 -18.82 17.15
CA HIS A 828 -34.55 -19.41 17.75
C HIS A 828 -35.53 -18.34 18.23
N THR A 829 -35.27 -17.06 17.93
CA THR A 829 -36.09 -15.91 18.34
C THR A 829 -36.63 -15.15 17.14
N ALA A 830 -36.96 -15.90 16.08
CA ALA A 830 -37.55 -15.39 14.84
C ALA A 830 -38.81 -16.19 14.44
N PRO A 831 -39.70 -15.61 13.61
CA PRO A 831 -40.93 -16.30 13.19
C PRO A 831 -40.71 -17.42 12.19
N GLY A 832 -41.69 -18.33 12.10
CA GLY A 832 -41.80 -19.31 11.03
C GLY A 832 -42.56 -18.78 9.81
N PHE A 833 -42.56 -19.57 8.72
CA PHE A 833 -43.15 -19.15 7.44
C PHE A 833 -44.43 -19.87 7.02
N ILE A 834 -44.70 -21.05 7.59
CA ILE A 834 -45.82 -21.91 7.19
C ILE A 834 -46.53 -22.42 8.44
N ASP A 835 -47.85 -22.20 8.52
CA ASP A 835 -48.67 -22.40 9.73
C ASP A 835 -48.56 -23.82 10.31
N ASN A 836 -48.52 -24.84 9.46
CA ASN A 836 -48.55 -26.24 9.88
C ASN A 836 -47.17 -26.90 10.02
N THR A 837 -46.07 -26.15 9.87
CA THR A 837 -44.69 -26.71 9.91
C THR A 837 -44.44 -27.56 11.17
N PHE A 838 -44.99 -27.16 12.31
CA PHE A 838 -44.81 -27.85 13.59
C PHE A 838 -46.06 -28.61 14.04
N LYS A 839 -46.83 -29.15 13.09
CA LYS A 839 -48.00 -30.03 13.36
C LYS A 839 -48.99 -29.42 14.37
N GLY A 840 -49.20 -28.11 14.29
CA GLY A 840 -50.12 -27.36 15.16
C GLY A 840 -49.52 -26.82 16.48
N LEU A 841 -48.27 -27.14 16.83
CA LEU A 841 -47.64 -26.66 18.08
C LEU A 841 -47.64 -25.13 18.21
N TYR A 842 -47.51 -24.43 17.09
CA TYR A 842 -47.45 -22.98 17.02
C TYR A 842 -48.71 -22.35 16.44
N ASP A 843 -49.83 -23.07 16.42
CA ASP A 843 -51.10 -22.53 15.90
C ASP A 843 -51.52 -21.27 16.69
N VAL A 844 -51.85 -20.21 15.96
CA VAL A 844 -52.32 -18.92 16.49
C VAL A 844 -53.75 -18.58 16.05
N SER A 845 -54.48 -19.55 15.47
CA SER A 845 -55.86 -19.36 15.00
C SER A 845 -56.81 -18.82 16.08
N LYS A 846 -56.49 -19.03 17.36
CA LYS A 846 -57.26 -18.57 18.52
C LYS A 846 -56.68 -17.32 19.21
N ASP A 847 -55.51 -16.84 18.80
CA ASP A 847 -54.81 -15.70 19.42
C ASP A 847 -55.09 -14.41 18.64
N LYS A 848 -56.05 -13.62 19.13
CA LYS A 848 -56.45 -12.36 18.47
C LYS A 848 -55.27 -11.39 18.35
N GLY A 849 -55.08 -10.85 17.15
CA GLY A 849 -54.06 -9.84 16.87
C GLY A 849 -52.64 -10.38 16.70
N VAL A 850 -52.46 -11.70 16.72
CA VAL A 850 -51.17 -12.36 16.46
C VAL A 850 -51.09 -12.76 15.00
N MET A 851 -49.97 -12.42 14.36
CA MET A 851 -49.65 -12.74 12.97
C MET A 851 -49.44 -14.25 12.80
N LYS A 852 -50.01 -14.81 11.74
CA LYS A 852 -49.77 -16.20 11.33
C LYS A 852 -48.39 -16.35 10.71
N ALA A 853 -47.87 -17.58 10.72
CA ALA A 853 -46.59 -17.88 10.07
C ALA A 853 -46.69 -17.64 8.55
N SER A 854 -47.82 -17.99 7.93
CA SER A 854 -48.10 -17.72 6.51
C SER A 854 -48.09 -16.22 6.18
N GLU A 855 -48.68 -15.37 7.02
CA GLU A 855 -48.66 -13.90 6.85
C GLU A 855 -47.24 -13.34 6.95
N TYR A 856 -46.43 -13.85 7.90
CA TYR A 856 -45.01 -13.49 7.95
C TYR A 856 -44.25 -14.00 6.72
N GLY A 857 -44.57 -15.20 6.24
CA GLY A 857 -44.03 -15.76 5.00
C GLY A 857 -44.27 -14.85 3.79
N ASP A 858 -45.46 -14.28 3.66
CA ASP A 858 -45.78 -13.33 2.59
C ASP A 858 -44.94 -12.05 2.69
N PHE A 859 -44.87 -11.45 3.88
CA PHE A 859 -44.03 -10.29 4.16
C PHE A 859 -42.55 -10.55 3.87
N PHE A 860 -42.03 -11.70 4.33
CA PHE A 860 -40.65 -12.09 4.15
C PHE A 860 -40.30 -12.28 2.67
N VAL A 861 -41.13 -13.02 1.92
CA VAL A 861 -40.94 -13.26 0.49
C VAL A 861 -40.83 -11.95 -0.28
N GLU A 862 -41.69 -10.98 0.01
CA GLU A 862 -41.68 -9.67 -0.63
C GLU A 862 -40.39 -8.89 -0.30
N ARG A 863 -40.01 -8.80 0.98
CA ARG A 863 -38.79 -8.09 1.41
C ARG A 863 -37.51 -8.68 0.85
N ILE A 864 -37.41 -10.01 0.85
CA ILE A 864 -36.23 -10.68 0.28
C ILE A 864 -36.17 -10.48 -1.22
N ALA A 865 -37.29 -10.61 -1.95
CA ALA A 865 -37.32 -10.38 -3.38
C ALA A 865 -36.85 -8.96 -3.75
N GLU A 866 -37.31 -7.94 -3.02
CA GLU A 866 -36.84 -6.56 -3.21
C GLU A 866 -35.35 -6.38 -2.95
N ALA A 867 -34.84 -6.91 -1.83
CA ALA A 867 -33.43 -6.80 -1.49
C ALA A 867 -32.55 -7.54 -2.52
N VAL A 868 -33.01 -8.70 -3.01
CA VAL A 868 -32.37 -9.45 -4.09
C VAL A 868 -32.29 -8.64 -5.38
N VAL A 869 -33.42 -8.05 -5.80
CA VAL A 869 -33.48 -7.21 -6.99
C VAL A 869 -32.60 -5.97 -6.82
N GLY A 870 -32.63 -5.33 -5.64
CA GLY A 870 -31.81 -4.16 -5.32
C GLY A 870 -30.31 -4.47 -5.32
N ALA A 871 -29.87 -5.55 -4.68
CA ALA A 871 -28.47 -5.99 -4.71
C ALA A 871 -28.04 -6.33 -6.13
N TRP A 872 -28.91 -6.99 -6.90
CA TRP A 872 -28.63 -7.31 -8.30
C TRP A 872 -28.43 -6.02 -9.10
N GLN A 873 -29.39 -5.11 -9.10
CA GLN A 873 -29.32 -3.88 -9.89
C GLN A 873 -28.16 -2.95 -9.49
N ASN A 874 -27.70 -3.00 -8.24
CA ASN A 874 -26.62 -2.16 -7.72
C ASN A 874 -25.22 -2.80 -7.77
N ARG A 875 -25.04 -3.91 -8.49
CA ARG A 875 -23.71 -4.53 -8.68
C ARG A 875 -22.70 -3.55 -9.29
N LYS A 876 -21.55 -3.42 -8.65
CA LYS A 876 -20.41 -2.59 -9.08
C LYS A 876 -19.14 -3.44 -9.19
N PRO A 877 -18.12 -3.00 -9.95
CA PRO A 877 -16.82 -3.67 -9.95
C PRO A 877 -16.32 -3.85 -8.52
N ALA A 878 -15.88 -5.05 -8.19
CA ALA A 878 -15.47 -5.40 -6.84
C ALA A 878 -14.24 -6.31 -6.83
N GLY A 879 -13.37 -6.11 -5.86
CA GLY A 879 -12.33 -7.04 -5.48
C GLY A 879 -12.85 -7.99 -4.41
N MET A 880 -12.30 -9.19 -4.36
CA MET A 880 -12.48 -10.08 -3.22
C MET A 880 -11.14 -10.54 -2.70
N SER A 881 -11.04 -10.74 -1.39
CA SER A 881 -9.94 -11.48 -0.79
C SER A 881 -10.50 -12.40 0.28
N TRP A 882 -9.68 -13.32 0.77
CA TRP A 882 -10.08 -14.22 1.84
C TRP A 882 -9.04 -14.24 2.94
N ALA A 883 -9.47 -14.57 4.16
CA ALA A 883 -8.58 -14.86 5.26
C ALA A 883 -9.20 -15.87 6.22
N LEU A 884 -8.34 -16.46 7.05
CA LEU A 884 -8.71 -17.44 8.06
C LEU A 884 -8.29 -16.92 9.44
N GLY A 885 -9.25 -16.48 10.23
CA GLY A 885 -9.05 -16.09 11.63
C GLY A 885 -9.49 -17.20 12.59
N HIS A 886 -9.35 -16.96 13.90
CA HIS A 886 -9.76 -17.90 14.93
C HIS A 886 -10.52 -17.21 16.06
N ALA A 887 -11.68 -17.76 16.43
CA ALA A 887 -12.48 -17.31 17.56
C ALA A 887 -13.22 -18.47 18.23
N VAL A 888 -13.12 -18.57 19.55
CA VAL A 888 -13.91 -19.54 20.33
C VAL A 888 -15.33 -19.00 20.47
N VAL A 889 -16.23 -19.50 19.62
CA VAL A 889 -17.65 -19.13 19.58
C VAL A 889 -18.53 -20.32 19.94
N GLY A 890 -18.56 -21.35 19.08
CA GLY A 890 -19.32 -22.57 19.31
C GLY A 890 -18.53 -23.61 20.12
N MET A 891 -19.24 -24.35 20.95
CA MET A 891 -18.75 -25.54 21.64
C MET A 891 -19.65 -26.72 21.34
N ASN A 892 -19.09 -27.93 21.36
CA ASN A 892 -19.90 -29.11 21.12
C ASN A 892 -20.88 -29.32 22.29
N ARG A 893 -22.17 -29.40 21.97
CA ARG A 893 -23.26 -29.41 22.95
C ARG A 893 -23.64 -30.82 23.43
N ARG A 894 -22.89 -31.86 23.07
CA ARG A 894 -23.19 -33.25 23.43
C ARG A 894 -22.21 -33.77 24.48
N ALA A 895 -22.71 -34.00 25.69
CA ALA A 895 -21.94 -34.61 26.78
C ALA A 895 -22.02 -36.13 26.68
N HIS A 896 -20.88 -36.81 26.68
CA HIS A 896 -20.74 -38.26 26.60
C HIS A 896 -20.42 -38.86 27.97
N TYR A 897 -20.96 -40.04 28.26
CA TYR A 897 -20.85 -40.71 29.56
C TYR A 897 -20.17 -42.08 29.43
N PHE A 898 -19.59 -42.59 30.52
CA PHE A 898 -18.86 -43.86 30.53
C PHE A 898 -19.72 -45.10 30.20
N ASP A 899 -21.06 -44.98 30.23
CA ASP A 899 -21.99 -46.03 29.81
C ASP A 899 -22.22 -46.07 28.29
N GLY A 900 -21.56 -45.17 27.54
CA GLY A 900 -21.68 -45.06 26.08
C GLY A 900 -22.79 -44.12 25.61
N SER A 901 -23.63 -43.60 26.52
CA SER A 901 -24.70 -42.66 26.17
C SER A 901 -24.17 -41.24 25.97
N SER A 902 -24.93 -40.45 25.20
CA SER A 902 -24.67 -39.03 24.97
C SER A 902 -25.95 -38.21 25.10
N VAL A 903 -25.86 -37.03 25.71
CA VAL A 903 -27.02 -36.14 25.93
C VAL A 903 -26.68 -34.71 25.49
N MET A 904 -27.57 -34.12 24.68
CA MET A 904 -27.50 -32.71 24.31
C MET A 904 -27.74 -31.84 25.55
N TYR A 905 -26.82 -30.91 25.84
CA TYR A 905 -26.78 -30.13 27.07
C TYR A 905 -26.74 -30.97 28.35
N GLY A 906 -26.10 -32.15 28.28
CA GLY A 906 -25.97 -33.07 29.41
C GLY A 906 -25.17 -32.52 30.59
N ASN A 907 -25.36 -33.13 31.76
CA ASN A 907 -24.73 -32.71 33.00
C ASN A 907 -23.25 -33.11 33.04
N THR A 908 -22.36 -32.14 32.78
CA THR A 908 -20.91 -32.32 32.83
C THR A 908 -20.32 -32.37 34.25
N ASN A 909 -21.14 -32.21 35.28
CA ASN A 909 -20.75 -32.40 36.69
C ASN A 909 -21.19 -33.76 37.25
N ALA A 910 -21.75 -34.64 36.42
CA ALA A 910 -22.10 -36.00 36.84
C ALA A 910 -20.83 -36.86 37.01
N GLU A 911 -20.81 -37.76 37.99
CA GLU A 911 -19.66 -38.66 38.23
C GLU A 911 -19.36 -39.57 37.03
N ASN A 912 -20.38 -39.91 36.23
CA ASN A 912 -20.25 -40.75 35.04
C ASN A 912 -19.96 -39.95 33.75
N PHE A 913 -19.78 -38.62 33.82
CA PHE A 913 -19.36 -37.83 32.66
C PHE A 913 -17.96 -38.24 32.22
N SER A 914 -17.80 -38.58 30.94
CA SER A 914 -16.52 -39.00 30.36
C SER A 914 -15.85 -37.82 29.64
N ASN A 915 -16.52 -37.28 28.62
CA ASN A 915 -15.96 -36.24 27.75
C ASN A 915 -17.06 -35.54 26.92
N ILE A 916 -16.68 -34.51 26.18
CA ILE A 916 -17.53 -33.94 25.13
C ILE A 916 -17.44 -34.84 23.88
N GLU A 917 -18.57 -35.15 23.26
CA GLU A 917 -18.69 -36.24 22.26
C GLU A 917 -17.89 -35.96 20.98
N GLY A 918 -18.01 -34.76 20.41
CA GLY A 918 -17.44 -34.40 19.12
C GLY A 918 -16.41 -33.29 19.19
N SER A 919 -15.86 -32.97 18.02
CA SER A 919 -14.87 -31.90 17.85
C SER A 919 -15.51 -30.51 17.83
N GLU A 920 -14.67 -29.47 17.84
CA GLU A 920 -15.06 -28.07 17.70
C GLU A 920 -14.26 -27.44 16.55
N ASP A 921 -14.85 -26.51 15.80
CA ASP A 921 -14.17 -25.73 14.77
C ASP A 921 -14.22 -24.25 15.14
N HIS A 922 -13.07 -23.72 15.56
CA HIS A 922 -12.91 -22.33 15.98
C HIS A 922 -12.43 -21.42 14.83
N ALA A 923 -12.38 -21.93 13.60
CA ALA A 923 -12.10 -21.10 12.44
C ALA A 923 -13.18 -20.03 12.26
N VAL A 924 -12.73 -18.83 11.91
CA VAL A 924 -13.57 -17.77 11.36
C VAL A 924 -13.16 -17.62 9.90
N GLU A 925 -13.91 -18.26 9.02
CA GLU A 925 -13.62 -18.27 7.59
C GLU A 925 -14.25 -17.01 6.97
N MET A 926 -13.43 -16.18 6.32
CA MET A 926 -13.83 -14.85 5.91
C MET A 926 -13.57 -14.59 4.43
N LEU A 927 -14.56 -13.98 3.77
CA LEU A 927 -14.38 -13.36 2.45
C LEU A 927 -14.61 -11.85 2.60
N PHE A 928 -13.64 -11.05 2.17
CA PHE A 928 -13.72 -9.59 2.18
C PHE A 928 -14.01 -9.11 0.77
N PHE A 929 -14.93 -8.16 0.64
CA PHE A 929 -15.28 -7.54 -0.64
C PHE A 929 -14.92 -6.07 -0.64
N TRP A 930 -14.28 -5.63 -1.71
CA TRP A 930 -13.64 -4.34 -1.84
C TRP A 930 -14.25 -3.57 -3.01
N GLY A 931 -14.69 -2.34 -2.77
CA GLY A 931 -15.10 -1.42 -3.82
C GLY A 931 -13.89 -0.65 -4.36
N ALA A 932 -14.15 0.33 -5.22
CA ALA A 932 -13.12 1.25 -5.71
C ALA A 932 -12.26 1.84 -4.57
N GLU A 933 -10.98 2.12 -4.87
CA GLU A 933 -10.00 2.65 -3.90
C GLU A 933 -9.76 1.73 -2.69
N GLU A 934 -9.99 0.41 -2.87
CA GLU A 934 -9.87 -0.61 -1.82
C GLU A 934 -10.74 -0.32 -0.59
N LYS A 935 -11.86 0.39 -0.74
CA LYS A 935 -12.83 0.58 0.35
C LYS A 935 -13.50 -0.76 0.64
N LEU A 936 -13.40 -1.24 1.88
CA LEU A 936 -14.14 -2.42 2.32
C LEU A 936 -15.65 -2.17 2.20
N THR A 937 -16.35 -3.02 1.45
CA THR A 937 -17.80 -2.93 1.23
C THR A 937 -18.58 -3.95 2.05
N GLY A 938 -18.04 -5.16 2.22
CA GLY A 938 -18.68 -6.16 3.08
C GLY A 938 -17.78 -7.34 3.40
N ILE A 939 -18.19 -8.10 4.41
CA ILE A 939 -17.49 -9.30 4.89
C ILE A 939 -18.49 -10.45 4.97
N VAL A 940 -18.17 -11.57 4.33
CA VAL A 940 -18.82 -12.86 4.58
C VAL A 940 -18.09 -13.52 5.74
N ILE A 941 -18.81 -13.90 6.79
CA ILE A 941 -18.24 -14.52 8.00
C ILE A 941 -18.92 -15.87 8.22
N ASN A 942 -18.17 -16.95 8.07
CA ASN A 942 -18.65 -18.31 8.27
C ASN A 942 -18.03 -18.92 9.53
N ILE A 943 -18.89 -19.34 10.46
CA ILE A 943 -18.48 -19.92 11.75
C ILE A 943 -19.29 -21.17 12.08
N ALA A 944 -18.67 -22.15 12.73
CA ALA A 944 -19.33 -23.37 13.18
C ALA A 944 -20.09 -23.14 14.50
N CYS A 945 -21.14 -22.32 14.46
CA CYS A 945 -22.00 -22.08 15.61
C CYS A 945 -23.38 -21.59 15.18
N THR A 946 -24.42 -22.13 15.82
CA THR A 946 -25.79 -21.65 15.72
C THR A 946 -26.00 -20.35 16.50
N SER A 947 -26.98 -19.55 16.09
CA SER A 947 -27.32 -18.26 16.73
C SER A 947 -28.27 -18.44 17.91
N GLN A 948 -27.78 -19.14 18.94
CA GLN A 948 -28.61 -19.71 19.99
C GLN A 948 -28.29 -19.20 21.40
N GLU A 949 -27.51 -18.12 21.57
CA GLU A 949 -27.13 -17.63 22.90
C GLU A 949 -28.34 -17.15 23.72
N THR A 950 -29.32 -16.57 23.03
CA THR A 950 -30.57 -16.05 23.60
C THR A 950 -31.81 -16.83 23.14
N GLU A 951 -31.63 -18.10 22.78
CA GLU A 951 -32.68 -18.98 22.23
C GLU A 951 -33.95 -19.14 23.07
N ASN A 952 -33.92 -18.77 24.35
CA ASN A 952 -35.03 -18.88 25.31
C ASN A 952 -35.91 -17.62 25.38
N LEU A 953 -35.49 -16.49 24.79
CA LEU A 953 -36.27 -15.25 24.84
C LEU A 953 -37.65 -15.40 24.20
N SER A 954 -38.65 -14.67 24.70
CA SER A 954 -39.95 -14.62 24.02
C SER A 954 -40.00 -13.49 22.99
N GLU A 955 -39.05 -12.57 23.03
CA GLU A 955 -38.88 -11.43 22.15
C GLU A 955 -38.21 -11.79 20.82
N ILE A 956 -38.31 -10.88 19.86
CA ILE A 956 -37.58 -10.99 18.58
C ILE A 956 -36.13 -10.55 18.77
N SER A 957 -35.21 -11.36 18.25
CA SER A 957 -33.78 -11.04 18.22
C SER A 957 -33.03 -11.82 17.13
N ALA A 958 -32.05 -11.16 16.52
CA ALA A 958 -31.03 -11.74 15.64
C ALA A 958 -29.87 -12.40 16.42
N ASP A 959 -30.00 -12.52 17.74
CA ASP A 959 -29.00 -13.10 18.64
C ASP A 959 -27.65 -12.37 18.56
N PHE A 960 -26.52 -13.05 18.77
CA PHE A 960 -25.20 -12.41 18.75
C PHE A 960 -24.83 -11.77 17.40
N TRP A 961 -25.50 -12.10 16.29
CA TRP A 961 -25.21 -11.48 14.99
C TRP A 961 -25.63 -10.01 14.92
N HIS A 962 -26.59 -9.56 15.74
CA HIS A 962 -26.82 -8.13 15.89
C HIS A 962 -25.58 -7.45 16.47
N ASP A 963 -25.07 -7.95 17.59
CA ASP A 963 -23.87 -7.39 18.24
C ASP A 963 -22.63 -7.47 17.35
N VAL A 964 -22.46 -8.54 16.56
CA VAL A 964 -21.36 -8.64 15.58
C VAL A 964 -21.43 -7.53 14.53
N ARG A 965 -22.63 -7.22 14.03
CA ARG A 965 -22.84 -6.16 13.04
C ARG A 965 -22.47 -4.79 13.62
N GLU A 966 -22.94 -4.50 14.84
CA GLU A 966 -22.65 -3.25 15.53
C GLU A 966 -21.14 -3.10 15.81
N GLU A 967 -20.51 -4.15 16.35
CA GLU A 967 -19.08 -4.13 16.68
C GLU A 967 -18.20 -3.93 15.42
N LEU A 968 -18.50 -4.61 14.31
CA LEU A 968 -17.71 -4.45 13.08
C LEU A 968 -17.96 -3.12 12.38
N ARG A 969 -19.18 -2.58 12.40
CA ARG A 969 -19.46 -1.24 11.87
C ARG A 969 -18.71 -0.17 12.65
N GLN A 970 -18.71 -0.28 13.98
CA GLN A 970 -17.99 0.62 14.86
C GLN A 970 -16.48 0.61 14.58
N ARG A 971 -15.88 -0.56 14.32
CA ARG A 971 -14.44 -0.70 14.07
C ARG A 971 -14.00 -0.27 12.67
N TYR A 972 -14.85 -0.48 11.66
CA TYR A 972 -14.47 -0.32 10.26
C TYR A 972 -15.22 0.82 9.54
N SER A 973 -16.56 0.74 9.46
CA SER A 973 -17.40 1.70 8.75
C SER A 973 -18.87 1.41 9.04
N GLU A 974 -19.67 2.45 9.29
CA GLU A 974 -21.13 2.36 9.45
C GLU A 974 -21.81 1.71 8.22
N ASP A 975 -21.33 2.01 7.01
CA ASP A 975 -21.87 1.46 5.75
C ASP A 975 -21.47 0.00 5.47
N LEU A 976 -20.75 -0.67 6.39
CA LEU A 976 -20.25 -2.03 6.15
C LEU A 976 -21.39 -3.06 6.13
N PHE A 977 -21.40 -3.91 5.10
CA PHE A 977 -22.26 -5.09 5.05
C PHE A 977 -21.59 -6.28 5.74
N ILE A 978 -22.29 -6.92 6.67
CA ILE A 978 -21.84 -8.14 7.33
C ILE A 978 -22.80 -9.24 6.91
N PHE A 979 -22.27 -10.29 6.30
CA PHE A 979 -23.01 -11.43 5.78
C PHE A 979 -22.70 -12.67 6.64
N PRO A 980 -23.58 -13.02 7.60
CA PRO A 980 -23.37 -14.17 8.47
C PRO A 980 -23.58 -15.50 7.75
N GLN A 981 -22.79 -16.51 8.07
CA GLN A 981 -23.03 -17.88 7.66
C GLN A 981 -22.87 -18.83 8.83
N CYS A 982 -23.83 -19.74 8.94
CA CYS A 982 -23.80 -20.83 9.89
C CYS A 982 -23.13 -22.02 9.20
N ALA A 983 -21.94 -22.38 9.66
CA ALA A 983 -21.24 -23.58 9.22
C ALA A 983 -21.81 -24.82 9.93
N PRO A 984 -21.36 -26.05 9.57
CA PRO A 984 -21.83 -27.28 10.19
C PRO A 984 -21.75 -27.20 11.72
N SER A 985 -22.93 -27.20 12.36
CA SER A 985 -23.05 -26.98 13.80
C SER A 985 -24.26 -27.69 14.40
N GLY A 986 -24.73 -28.78 13.77
CA GLY A 986 -25.83 -29.59 14.32
C GLY A 986 -25.56 -30.12 15.73
N ASP A 987 -24.30 -30.26 16.09
CA ASP A 987 -23.82 -30.64 17.41
C ASP A 987 -23.04 -29.54 18.14
N LEU A 988 -23.06 -28.30 17.66
CA LEU A 988 -22.38 -27.15 18.27
C LEU A 988 -23.38 -26.05 18.68
N SER A 989 -23.09 -25.31 19.74
CA SER A 989 -23.85 -24.12 20.12
C SER A 989 -23.00 -23.14 20.94
N PRO A 990 -23.45 -21.90 21.18
CA PRO A 990 -22.65 -20.90 21.92
C PRO A 990 -22.65 -21.16 23.44
N HIS A 991 -23.47 -22.09 23.92
CA HIS A 991 -23.63 -22.41 25.34
C HIS A 991 -22.45 -23.19 25.90
N LEU A 992 -21.90 -22.68 26.99
CA LEU A 992 -20.82 -23.34 27.72
C LEU A 992 -21.35 -24.52 28.54
N LEU A 993 -20.87 -25.74 28.26
CA LEU A 993 -21.15 -26.91 29.10
C LEU A 993 -20.26 -27.00 30.34
N PHE A 994 -19.14 -26.30 30.37
CA PHE A 994 -18.22 -26.26 31.50
C PHE A 994 -17.61 -24.85 31.63
N ARG A 995 -17.00 -24.53 32.78
CA ARG A 995 -16.44 -23.20 33.10
C ARG A 995 -17.43 -22.01 33.11
N LYS A 996 -18.74 -22.28 33.03
CA LYS A 996 -19.80 -21.24 33.03
C LYS A 996 -19.62 -20.18 34.12
N LYS A 997 -19.39 -20.59 35.38
CA LYS A 997 -19.16 -19.67 36.51
C LYS A 997 -17.95 -18.74 36.29
N ALA A 998 -16.86 -19.26 35.74
CA ALA A 998 -15.66 -18.46 35.49
C ALA A 998 -15.91 -17.43 34.38
N ASP A 999 -16.59 -17.85 33.30
CA ASP A 999 -16.94 -16.98 32.20
C ASP A 999 -17.92 -15.87 32.64
N GLU A 1000 -18.95 -16.20 33.42
CA GLU A 1000 -19.88 -15.23 34.02
C GLU A 1000 -19.16 -14.17 34.87
N ILE A 1001 -18.16 -14.57 35.67
CA ILE A 1001 -17.34 -13.63 36.44
C ILE A 1001 -16.54 -12.73 35.49
N MET A 1002 -15.97 -13.26 34.41
CA MET A 1002 -15.22 -12.46 33.43
C MET A 1002 -16.11 -11.48 32.68
N LEU A 1003 -17.30 -11.89 32.26
CA LEU A 1003 -18.28 -11.02 31.61
C LEU A 1003 -18.69 -9.88 32.54
N LYS A 1004 -18.99 -10.18 33.81
CA LYS A 1004 -19.32 -9.16 34.82
C LYS A 1004 -18.16 -8.18 35.04
N ARG A 1005 -16.91 -8.65 35.06
CA ARG A 1005 -15.72 -7.78 35.17
C ARG A 1005 -15.50 -6.91 33.92
N ARG A 1006 -15.85 -7.42 32.75
CA ARG A 1006 -15.76 -6.69 31.48
C ARG A 1006 -16.93 -5.72 31.26
N GLY A 1007 -18.04 -5.91 31.97
CA GLY A 1007 -19.25 -5.09 31.82
C GLY A 1007 -19.98 -5.32 30.50
N ILE A 1008 -19.88 -6.54 29.93
CA ILE A 1008 -20.48 -6.89 28.63
C ILE A 1008 -21.34 -8.16 28.75
N SER A 1009 -22.31 -8.30 27.86
CA SER A 1009 -23.11 -9.53 27.74
C SER A 1009 -22.33 -10.65 27.05
N ARG A 1010 -22.83 -11.89 27.12
CA ARG A 1010 -22.24 -13.02 26.41
C ARG A 1010 -22.30 -12.85 24.89
N ARG A 1011 -23.41 -12.32 24.37
CA ARG A 1011 -23.56 -11.96 22.94
C ARG A 1011 -22.50 -10.95 22.50
N GLN A 1012 -22.28 -9.90 23.29
CA GLN A 1012 -21.24 -8.89 23.03
C GLN A 1012 -19.82 -9.49 23.13
N GLU A 1013 -19.57 -10.43 24.04
CA GLU A 1013 -18.29 -11.14 24.09
C GLU A 1013 -18.06 -12.01 22.85
N ILE A 1014 -19.08 -12.71 22.35
CA ILE A 1014 -19.01 -13.44 21.08
C ILE A 1014 -18.70 -12.48 19.93
N ALA A 1015 -19.42 -11.36 19.84
CA ALA A 1015 -19.18 -10.32 18.85
C ALA A 1015 -17.75 -9.78 18.90
N ARG A 1016 -17.25 -9.47 20.10
CA ARG A 1016 -15.88 -9.02 20.33
C ARG A 1016 -14.85 -10.05 19.87
N ARG A 1017 -15.08 -11.35 20.10
CA ARG A 1017 -14.16 -12.41 19.66
C ARG A 1017 -14.10 -12.51 18.14
N ILE A 1018 -15.25 -12.48 17.47
CA ILE A 1018 -15.34 -12.49 16.00
C ILE A 1018 -14.65 -11.23 15.45
N ALA A 1019 -14.94 -10.06 15.99
CA ALA A 1019 -14.32 -8.81 15.55
C ALA A 1019 -12.80 -8.79 15.74
N ASN A 1020 -12.27 -9.35 16.83
CA ASN A 1020 -10.82 -9.48 17.00
C ASN A 1020 -10.20 -10.42 15.95
N ALA A 1021 -10.89 -11.49 15.57
CA ALA A 1021 -10.43 -12.39 14.51
C ALA A 1021 -10.40 -11.68 13.14
N VAL A 1022 -11.36 -10.78 12.89
CA VAL A 1022 -11.34 -9.90 11.70
C VAL A 1022 -10.14 -8.95 11.77
N ASP A 1023 -9.92 -8.25 12.88
CA ASP A 1023 -8.82 -7.29 13.06
C ASP A 1023 -7.43 -7.92 12.86
N ASP A 1024 -7.25 -9.14 13.38
CA ASP A 1024 -5.99 -9.87 13.27
C ASP A 1024 -5.59 -10.12 11.81
N VAL A 1025 -6.56 -10.47 10.96
CA VAL A 1025 -6.30 -10.85 9.57
C VAL A 1025 -6.57 -9.75 8.56
N PHE A 1026 -7.22 -8.65 8.96
CA PHE A 1026 -7.62 -7.57 8.05
C PHE A 1026 -6.45 -6.97 7.24
N PRO A 1027 -5.26 -6.69 7.82
CA PRO A 1027 -4.13 -6.20 7.03
C PRO A 1027 -3.65 -7.20 5.97
N LEU A 1028 -3.80 -8.50 6.23
CA LEU A 1028 -3.43 -9.58 5.30
C LEU A 1028 -4.45 -9.69 4.17
N ALA A 1029 -5.75 -9.66 4.51
CA ALA A 1029 -6.82 -9.68 3.53
C ALA A 1029 -6.76 -8.48 2.57
N ARG A 1030 -6.32 -7.32 3.05
CA ARG A 1030 -6.24 -6.09 2.24
C ARG A 1030 -5.11 -6.13 1.20
N VAL A 1031 -4.03 -6.87 1.43
CA VAL A 1031 -2.90 -6.92 0.47
C VAL A 1031 -3.08 -7.97 -0.63
N ASP A 1032 -4.05 -8.89 -0.52
CA ASP A 1032 -4.34 -9.96 -1.50
C ASP A 1032 -5.71 -9.77 -2.21
N ILE A 1033 -6.00 -8.56 -2.69
CA ILE A 1033 -7.29 -8.27 -3.35
C ILE A 1033 -7.31 -8.82 -4.78
N LYS A 1034 -8.16 -9.83 -5.01
CA LYS A 1034 -8.43 -10.47 -6.29
C LYS A 1034 -9.65 -9.85 -6.96
N TRP A 1035 -9.42 -9.04 -7.99
CA TRP A 1035 -10.46 -8.38 -8.79
C TRP A 1035 -11.05 -9.25 -9.92
N GLN A 1036 -10.34 -10.31 -10.28
CA GLN A 1036 -10.71 -11.26 -11.34
C GLN A 1036 -10.54 -12.71 -10.86
N PRO A 1037 -11.17 -13.09 -9.74
CA PRO A 1037 -11.12 -14.47 -9.27
C PRO A 1037 -11.80 -15.40 -10.29
N SER A 1038 -11.33 -16.64 -10.40
CA SER A 1038 -12.07 -17.68 -11.11
C SER A 1038 -13.43 -17.88 -10.46
N PHE A 1039 -14.51 -17.44 -11.12
CA PHE A 1039 -15.87 -17.57 -10.60
C PHE A 1039 -16.61 -18.69 -11.34
N ARG A 1040 -17.06 -19.72 -10.61
CA ARG A 1040 -17.92 -20.80 -11.14
C ARG A 1040 -18.99 -21.13 -10.12
N HIS A 1041 -20.19 -21.43 -10.58
CA HIS A 1041 -21.30 -21.81 -9.71
C HIS A 1041 -22.03 -23.01 -10.30
N LYS A 1042 -21.96 -24.13 -9.58
CA LYS A 1042 -22.65 -25.37 -9.92
C LYS A 1042 -23.77 -25.64 -8.92
N VAL A 1043 -24.96 -25.91 -9.44
CA VAL A 1043 -26.14 -26.34 -8.67
C VAL A 1043 -26.34 -27.81 -8.94
N VAL A 1044 -26.45 -28.62 -7.89
CA VAL A 1044 -26.57 -30.08 -7.98
C VAL A 1044 -27.85 -30.53 -7.29
N ASP A 1045 -28.62 -31.37 -7.98
CA ASP A 1045 -29.75 -32.09 -7.41
C ASP A 1045 -29.27 -33.48 -6.94
N LEU A 1046 -29.52 -33.82 -5.68
CA LEU A 1046 -29.07 -35.04 -5.03
C LEU A 1046 -30.24 -35.76 -4.35
N ASP A 1047 -30.35 -37.06 -4.60
CA ASP A 1047 -31.24 -37.93 -3.85
C ASP A 1047 -30.47 -38.63 -2.74
N LEU A 1048 -30.93 -38.46 -1.50
CA LEU A 1048 -30.38 -39.21 -0.37
C LEU A 1048 -31.28 -40.42 -0.04
N PRO A 1049 -30.72 -41.50 0.53
CA PRO A 1049 -31.51 -42.59 1.06
C PRO A 1049 -32.19 -42.19 2.37
N GLU A 1050 -33.43 -42.64 2.55
CA GLU A 1050 -34.11 -42.56 3.84
C GLU A 1050 -33.51 -43.58 4.82
N ASN A 1051 -33.57 -43.27 6.11
CA ASN A 1051 -33.23 -44.23 7.15
C ASN A 1051 -34.30 -45.33 7.22
N GLU A 1052 -33.90 -46.58 7.41
CA GLU A 1052 -34.84 -47.70 7.58
C GLU A 1052 -34.74 -48.27 9.00
N PRO A 1053 -35.83 -48.22 9.82
CA PRO A 1053 -37.09 -47.50 9.56
C PRO A 1053 -36.94 -45.98 9.67
N ALA A 1054 -37.84 -45.24 9.03
CA ALA A 1054 -37.85 -43.79 9.09
C ALA A 1054 -38.18 -43.29 10.50
N ILE A 1055 -37.39 -42.35 11.03
CA ILE A 1055 -37.61 -41.78 12.37
C ILE A 1055 -37.95 -40.31 12.22
N LEU A 1056 -39.24 -40.01 12.15
CA LEU A 1056 -39.71 -38.67 11.77
C LEU A 1056 -39.46 -37.63 12.89
N PRO A 1057 -39.00 -36.42 12.53
CA PRO A 1057 -38.93 -35.31 13.46
C PRO A 1057 -40.33 -34.82 13.89
N PHE A 1058 -40.35 -34.03 14.96
CA PHE A 1058 -41.58 -33.46 15.52
C PHE A 1058 -42.17 -32.33 14.64
N TYR A 1059 -41.38 -31.83 13.68
CA TYR A 1059 -41.80 -30.87 12.67
C TYR A 1059 -41.69 -31.48 11.27
N GLU A 1060 -42.31 -30.84 10.29
CA GLU A 1060 -42.26 -31.24 8.89
C GLU A 1060 -40.96 -30.76 8.24
N THR A 1061 -40.28 -31.66 7.53
CA THR A 1061 -39.08 -31.38 6.72
C THR A 1061 -39.43 -31.36 5.23
N ASP A 1062 -38.55 -30.78 4.42
CA ASP A 1062 -38.62 -30.91 2.97
C ASP A 1062 -38.23 -32.33 2.51
N SER A 1063 -38.50 -32.62 1.23
CA SER A 1063 -38.15 -33.89 0.60
C SER A 1063 -36.64 -34.14 0.64
N HIS A 1064 -36.22 -35.37 0.95
CA HIS A 1064 -34.83 -35.82 0.86
C HIS A 1064 -34.46 -36.29 -0.57
N LYS A 1065 -35.43 -36.30 -1.49
CA LYS A 1065 -35.25 -36.44 -2.93
C LYS A 1065 -35.21 -35.06 -3.59
N GLY A 1066 -34.28 -34.85 -4.51
CA GLY A 1066 -34.03 -33.57 -5.17
C GLY A 1066 -33.52 -32.50 -4.21
N ILE A 1067 -32.61 -32.87 -3.30
CA ILE A 1067 -31.89 -31.92 -2.47
C ILE A 1067 -31.01 -31.08 -3.39
N GLU A 1068 -31.20 -29.77 -3.34
CA GLU A 1068 -30.44 -28.81 -4.11
C GLU A 1068 -29.30 -28.32 -3.22
N PHE A 1069 -28.06 -28.56 -3.65
CA PHE A 1069 -26.90 -27.92 -3.03
C PHE A 1069 -26.07 -27.17 -4.07
N HIS A 1070 -25.46 -26.11 -3.60
CA HIS A 1070 -24.71 -25.17 -4.41
C HIS A 1070 -23.23 -25.35 -4.10
N VAL A 1071 -22.40 -25.29 -5.14
CA VAL A 1071 -20.95 -25.17 -5.00
C VAL A 1071 -20.48 -23.99 -5.82
N ILE A 1072 -19.87 -23.03 -5.13
CA ILE A 1072 -19.32 -21.81 -5.71
C ILE A 1072 -17.80 -21.87 -5.57
N ARG A 1073 -17.08 -21.71 -6.68
CA ARG A 1073 -15.64 -21.42 -6.68
C ARG A 1073 -15.45 -19.92 -6.88
N LEU A 1074 -14.63 -19.30 -6.04
CA LEU A 1074 -14.23 -17.90 -6.18
C LEU A 1074 -12.70 -17.78 -5.99
N GLY A 1075 -11.96 -17.94 -7.09
CA GLY A 1075 -10.50 -18.01 -7.07
C GLY A 1075 -10.03 -19.38 -6.57
N ASP A 1076 -9.39 -19.38 -5.40
CA ASP A 1076 -8.85 -20.54 -4.69
C ASP A 1076 -9.73 -20.98 -3.51
N ILE A 1077 -10.91 -20.38 -3.32
CA ILE A 1077 -11.88 -20.75 -2.29
C ILE A 1077 -13.10 -21.46 -2.86
N ALA A 1078 -13.69 -22.35 -2.05
CA ALA A 1078 -14.99 -22.98 -2.31
C ALA A 1078 -16.03 -22.55 -1.26
N ILE A 1079 -17.28 -22.36 -1.69
CA ILE A 1079 -18.45 -22.31 -0.81
C ILE A 1079 -19.35 -23.48 -1.19
N ALA A 1080 -19.77 -24.30 -0.24
CA ALA A 1080 -20.72 -25.39 -0.49
C ALA A 1080 -21.86 -25.40 0.52
N THR A 1081 -23.10 -25.54 0.03
CA THR A 1081 -24.29 -25.50 0.87
C THR A 1081 -24.81 -26.89 1.24
N ASN A 1082 -25.64 -26.98 2.28
CA ASN A 1082 -26.45 -28.16 2.59
C ASN A 1082 -27.72 -27.77 3.38
N PRO A 1083 -28.79 -28.58 3.33
CA PRO A 1083 -30.08 -28.23 3.96
C PRO A 1083 -30.25 -28.76 5.40
N PHE A 1084 -29.20 -29.33 6.00
CA PHE A 1084 -29.28 -30.00 7.30
C PHE A 1084 -28.76 -29.11 8.43
N GLU A 1085 -29.12 -29.46 9.67
CA GLU A 1085 -28.27 -29.19 10.83
C GLU A 1085 -27.16 -30.26 10.83
N LEU A 1086 -26.07 -29.95 10.14
CA LEU A 1086 -25.02 -30.90 9.80
C LEU A 1086 -24.02 -31.02 10.94
N TYR A 1087 -23.70 -32.24 11.35
CA TYR A 1087 -22.69 -32.48 12.39
C TYR A 1087 -21.29 -32.11 11.88
N ILE A 1088 -20.46 -31.55 12.78
CA ILE A 1088 -19.16 -30.97 12.42
C ILE A 1088 -18.21 -31.99 11.76
N ASP A 1089 -18.27 -33.26 12.15
CA ASP A 1089 -17.44 -34.33 11.60
C ASP A 1089 -17.64 -34.51 10.07
N TYR A 1090 -18.85 -34.28 9.56
CA TYR A 1090 -19.07 -34.26 8.10
C TYR A 1090 -18.39 -33.05 7.48
N GLY A 1091 -18.50 -31.89 8.13
CA GLY A 1091 -17.88 -30.65 7.69
C GLY A 1091 -16.35 -30.74 7.61
N VAL A 1092 -15.70 -31.25 8.65
CA VAL A 1092 -14.24 -31.45 8.69
C VAL A 1092 -13.79 -32.38 7.55
N ARG A 1093 -14.52 -33.47 7.29
CA ARG A 1093 -14.21 -34.38 6.17
C ARG A 1093 -14.34 -33.69 4.81
N MET A 1094 -15.36 -32.85 4.62
CA MET A 1094 -15.52 -32.09 3.38
C MET A 1094 -14.40 -31.07 3.20
N LYS A 1095 -14.08 -30.28 4.24
CA LYS A 1095 -13.00 -29.29 4.22
C LYS A 1095 -11.64 -29.94 3.94
N ALA A 1096 -11.30 -31.01 4.66
CA ALA A 1096 -10.00 -31.68 4.53
C ALA A 1096 -9.78 -32.38 3.19
N ARG A 1097 -10.86 -32.79 2.49
CA ARG A 1097 -10.79 -33.48 1.19
C ARG A 1097 -10.99 -32.53 -0.01
N SER A 1098 -11.23 -31.25 0.27
CA SER A 1098 -11.40 -30.21 -0.74
C SER A 1098 -10.06 -29.87 -1.40
N LYS A 1099 -10.06 -29.66 -2.72
CA LYS A 1099 -8.93 -29.05 -3.44
C LYS A 1099 -8.81 -27.53 -3.22
N ALA A 1100 -9.85 -26.89 -2.70
CA ALA A 1100 -9.82 -25.47 -2.41
C ALA A 1100 -8.88 -25.18 -1.24
N VAL A 1101 -8.21 -24.02 -1.27
CA VAL A 1101 -7.34 -23.58 -0.17
C VAL A 1101 -8.16 -23.29 1.08
N LEU A 1102 -9.35 -22.71 0.90
CA LEU A 1102 -10.34 -22.46 1.94
C LEU A 1102 -11.72 -22.98 1.48
N THR A 1103 -12.45 -23.68 2.34
CA THR A 1103 -13.77 -24.24 2.03
C THR A 1103 -14.80 -23.81 3.06
N LEU A 1104 -15.67 -22.88 2.68
CA LEU A 1104 -16.79 -22.43 3.49
C LEU A 1104 -17.96 -23.39 3.29
N LEU A 1105 -18.34 -24.10 4.35
CA LEU A 1105 -19.55 -24.92 4.35
C LEU A 1105 -20.68 -24.13 4.98
N VAL A 1106 -21.84 -24.11 4.35
CA VAL A 1106 -23.00 -23.34 4.79
C VAL A 1106 -24.17 -24.30 4.99
N GLN A 1107 -24.62 -24.45 6.23
CA GLN A 1107 -25.73 -25.33 6.56
C GLN A 1107 -27.08 -24.60 6.45
N LEU A 1108 -28.19 -25.31 6.66
CA LEU A 1108 -29.55 -24.74 6.66
C LEU A 1108 -29.84 -23.86 5.45
N SER A 1109 -29.38 -24.34 4.30
CA SER A 1109 -29.39 -23.60 3.05
C SER A 1109 -30.36 -24.24 2.06
N CYS A 1110 -31.14 -23.39 1.40
CA CYS A 1110 -32.12 -23.70 0.35
C CYS A 1110 -33.34 -24.54 0.74
N GLN A 1111 -33.19 -25.48 1.67
CA GLN A 1111 -34.24 -26.39 2.15
C GLN A 1111 -33.99 -26.70 3.63
N ASN A 1112 -34.96 -27.33 4.29
CA ASN A 1112 -34.79 -27.82 5.65
C ASN A 1112 -35.04 -29.33 5.71
N ASN A 1113 -34.00 -30.10 6.03
CA ASN A 1113 -34.08 -31.55 6.20
C ASN A 1113 -33.73 -32.03 7.63
N GLY A 1114 -33.69 -31.11 8.60
CA GLY A 1114 -33.40 -31.40 10.01
C GLY A 1114 -31.98 -31.85 10.29
N TYR A 1115 -31.78 -32.57 11.40
CA TYR A 1115 -30.46 -33.07 11.80
C TYR A 1115 -29.94 -34.15 10.86
N LEU A 1116 -28.63 -34.11 10.60
CA LEU A 1116 -27.90 -35.20 9.96
C LEU A 1116 -26.79 -35.73 10.89
N PRO A 1117 -27.12 -36.68 11.79
CA PRO A 1117 -26.19 -37.20 12.78
C PRO A 1117 -25.17 -38.17 12.17
N THR A 1118 -24.01 -38.28 12.82
CA THR A 1118 -23.01 -39.31 12.50
C THR A 1118 -23.41 -40.65 13.12
N GLU A 1119 -22.81 -41.74 12.63
CA GLU A 1119 -23.00 -43.09 13.20
C GLU A 1119 -22.62 -43.15 14.69
N LYS A 1120 -21.57 -42.42 15.07
CA LYS A 1120 -21.17 -42.23 16.48
C LYS A 1120 -22.29 -41.56 17.29
N ALA A 1121 -22.85 -40.46 16.80
CA ALA A 1121 -23.92 -39.75 17.49
C ALA A 1121 -25.19 -40.58 17.62
N VAL A 1122 -25.56 -41.36 16.59
CA VAL A 1122 -26.71 -42.28 16.63
C VAL A 1122 -26.51 -43.36 17.68
N SER A 1123 -25.28 -43.89 17.81
CA SER A 1123 -24.95 -44.90 18.81
C SER A 1123 -25.02 -44.35 20.25
N GLY A 1124 -24.66 -43.08 20.45
CA GLY A 1124 -24.78 -42.38 21.73
C GLY A 1124 -26.21 -41.91 22.07
N GLY A 1125 -27.09 -41.79 21.06
CA GLY A 1125 -28.48 -41.36 21.20
C GLY A 1125 -28.66 -39.87 21.53
N GLY A 1126 -29.82 -39.49 22.04
CA GLY A 1126 -30.15 -38.12 22.43
C GLY A 1126 -30.79 -37.30 21.30
N TYR A 1127 -31.50 -36.24 21.66
CA TYR A 1127 -32.42 -35.48 20.78
C TYR A 1127 -31.91 -35.22 19.35
N SER A 1128 -30.70 -34.68 19.20
CA SER A 1128 -30.11 -34.32 17.90
C SER A 1128 -29.67 -35.52 17.05
N ALA A 1129 -29.75 -36.73 17.59
CA ALA A 1129 -29.34 -37.98 16.96
C ALA A 1129 -30.42 -39.08 17.01
N ASP A 1130 -31.59 -38.81 17.60
CA ASP A 1130 -32.68 -39.80 17.74
C ASP A 1130 -33.80 -39.65 16.70
N LYS A 1131 -33.96 -38.47 16.08
CA LYS A 1131 -35.06 -38.19 15.13
C LYS A 1131 -34.52 -37.54 13.86
N PHE A 1132 -34.31 -38.36 12.83
CA PHE A 1132 -33.78 -37.95 11.55
C PHE A 1132 -34.38 -38.78 10.41
N VAL A 1133 -34.60 -38.13 9.26
CA VAL A 1133 -35.09 -38.80 8.04
C VAL A 1133 -33.93 -39.41 7.25
N VAL A 1134 -32.79 -38.71 7.20
CA VAL A 1134 -31.58 -39.16 6.50
C VAL A 1134 -30.54 -39.53 7.55
N GLY A 1135 -30.08 -40.78 7.52
CA GLY A 1135 -29.11 -41.30 8.48
C GLY A 1135 -27.64 -41.21 8.01
N PRO A 1136 -26.71 -41.83 8.76
CA PRO A 1136 -25.27 -41.71 8.50
C PRO A 1136 -24.83 -42.10 7.09
N LYS A 1137 -25.49 -43.10 6.48
CA LYS A 1137 -25.29 -43.52 5.09
C LYS A 1137 -25.55 -42.39 4.10
N GLY A 1138 -26.65 -41.65 4.28
CA GLY A 1138 -26.96 -40.47 3.47
C GLY A 1138 -25.96 -39.34 3.70
N GLY A 1139 -25.54 -39.13 4.95
CA GLY A 1139 -24.47 -38.16 5.27
C GLY A 1139 -23.15 -38.48 4.57
N GLN A 1140 -22.77 -39.75 4.43
CA GLN A 1140 -21.57 -40.13 3.69
C GLN A 1140 -21.69 -39.89 2.18
N ILE A 1141 -22.88 -40.10 1.59
CA ILE A 1141 -23.17 -39.76 0.20
C ILE A 1141 -23.05 -38.24 0.00
N LEU A 1142 -23.63 -37.44 0.90
CA LEU A 1142 -23.53 -35.99 0.86
C LEU A 1142 -22.08 -35.52 0.87
N VAL A 1143 -21.24 -36.03 1.79
CA VAL A 1143 -19.79 -35.70 1.80
C VAL A 1143 -19.13 -36.01 0.46
N ASN A 1144 -19.37 -37.22 -0.07
CA ASN A 1144 -18.70 -37.66 -1.29
C ASN A 1144 -19.11 -36.81 -2.49
N GLU A 1145 -20.39 -36.51 -2.65
CA GLU A 1145 -20.87 -35.67 -3.76
C GLU A 1145 -20.48 -34.20 -3.59
N THR A 1146 -20.48 -33.65 -2.38
CA THR A 1146 -19.98 -32.28 -2.13
C THR A 1146 -18.49 -32.18 -2.48
N VAL A 1147 -17.65 -33.09 -1.97
CA VAL A 1147 -16.19 -33.08 -2.26
C VAL A 1147 -15.92 -33.28 -3.75
N LYS A 1148 -16.61 -34.23 -4.39
CA LYS A 1148 -16.51 -34.46 -5.82
C LYS A 1148 -16.87 -33.20 -6.61
N THR A 1149 -17.99 -32.56 -6.28
CA THR A 1149 -18.47 -31.35 -6.97
C THR A 1149 -17.51 -30.19 -6.78
N ILE A 1150 -16.97 -29.97 -5.56
CA ILE A 1150 -15.91 -28.99 -5.32
C ILE A 1150 -14.70 -29.30 -6.21
N ASN A 1151 -14.22 -30.54 -6.19
CA ASN A 1151 -13.00 -30.94 -6.89
C ASN A 1151 -13.13 -30.92 -8.42
N GLU A 1152 -14.34 -30.96 -8.97
CA GLU A 1152 -14.64 -30.76 -10.40
C GLU A 1152 -14.53 -29.29 -10.84
N LEU A 1153 -14.66 -28.34 -9.91
CA LEU A 1153 -14.48 -26.91 -10.22
C LEU A 1153 -13.00 -26.49 -10.25
N TRP A 1154 -12.07 -27.33 -9.78
CA TRP A 1154 -10.61 -27.15 -9.80
C TRP A 1154 -9.95 -28.04 -10.85
#